data_AF-A0A0N9WLB2-F1
#
_entry.id   AF-A0A0N9WLB2-F1
#
_cell.length_a   1.000
_cell.length_b   1.000
_cell.length_c   1.000
_cell.angle_alpha   90.00
_cell.angle_beta   90.00
_cell.angle_gamma   90.00
#
_symmetry.space_group_name_H-M   'P 1'
#
loop_
_entity.id
_entity.type
_entity.pdbx_description
1 polymer ?
#
loop_
_entity_poly.entity_id
_entity_poly.type
_entity_poly.pdbx_seq_one_letter_code
_entity_poly.pdbx_strand_id
1 'polypeptide(L)'
;MHNNKKPHGFTPSRYSVLASTILAAAMPAAHAVELDTGNPDWTARFDNTVKYNYGVRTENADKRMLGTPNNNDGDYNFRKAGTNITHRIDLLTEMDVVYKNSMGFRVSAASWYDKAYENTGSNANPFVNGNDAKSGLVANDPRLAAVTGDNVGNGSPHLSNYAQRYYTGPSGEILDAFVFYSTEVGEESLLSVKAGQHNVFWGETILNPVHSISYGQSGLDLAKLAASPGTEAKELFVPRNQLSMSFTVNPELTVGAQYFLDWNAARLPEAGTYYGGSDLVGFGAQSFLLGNTNAVVPGSPLGCGLAPCNGLTNVRRGHDLTPDKSGDWGVMAKWSPAWLDGTLGFYYRKTSDILPQAWLNATGISSANPNGTPPAGMVPAVVNTLNSLSTSTYQLAYADNIHIVGLSLSKEIGGVSVGSDLNIRHNMPLASIPAILSSTGPLGLGAGLGLLPARTAQTGIVYDAPDKGDSMSATGDTLHWTLNGLMTLPKTPVFDSATLLTELYYSNLLKLDSKNQALYKGNSSYRGVDAPTRDNWGIAANFTPTWYQVFPGVDLNMPMSINVGLAGVSPVSGGGAKDTGNYAVGVGAVVYNKYFVDLKYVDSFGKTDKCDVSGVSTGAANAGSGDGSTPNAFSGNENYACFGGGYSAFSGGGATTADRGAVYLTMKTTF
;
A
#
# COMPACT_ATOMS: atom_id res chain seq x y z
N MET A 1 15.56 -10.85 61.78
CA MET A 1 14.44 -11.82 61.86
C MET A 1 13.97 -12.12 60.44
N HIS A 2 13.90 -13.41 60.11
CA HIS A 2 13.52 -13.94 58.80
C HIS A 2 12.06 -13.61 58.44
N ASN A 3 11.76 -13.37 57.16
CA ASN A 3 10.87 -14.28 56.43
C ASN A 3 10.92 -14.13 54.91
N ASN A 4 11.23 -15.25 54.26
CA ASN A 4 11.15 -15.53 52.82
C ASN A 4 9.69 -15.63 52.35
N LYS A 5 9.36 -15.07 51.18
CA LYS A 5 8.41 -15.70 50.23
C LYS A 5 8.86 -15.47 48.78
N LYS A 6 8.92 -16.58 48.03
CA LYS A 6 9.43 -16.77 46.66
C LYS A 6 8.53 -16.13 45.58
N PRO A 7 9.05 -15.83 44.39
CA PRO A 7 8.25 -15.45 43.22
C PRO A 7 7.71 -16.69 42.49
N HIS A 8 6.43 -16.67 42.13
CA HIS A 8 5.81 -17.67 41.26
C HIS A 8 6.18 -17.38 39.80
N GLY A 9 7.01 -18.24 39.21
CA GLY A 9 7.22 -18.29 37.75
C GLY A 9 6.03 -18.94 37.07
N PHE A 10 5.42 -18.25 36.11
CA PHE A 10 4.47 -18.84 35.17
C PHE A 10 5.25 -19.50 34.04
N THR A 11 5.48 -20.81 34.15
CA THR A 11 5.79 -21.66 32.99
C THR A 11 4.51 -21.90 32.19
N PRO A 12 4.50 -21.71 30.86
CA PRO A 12 3.35 -22.06 30.03
C PRO A 12 3.15 -23.58 30.09
N SER A 13 1.93 -23.98 30.46
CA SER A 13 1.50 -25.37 30.56
C SER A 13 1.56 -26.05 29.19
N ARG A 14 2.28 -27.18 29.11
CA ARG A 14 2.32 -28.06 27.92
C ARG A 14 0.94 -28.64 27.55
N TYR A 15 -0.08 -28.45 28.39
CA TYR A 15 -1.44 -28.93 28.15
C TYR A 15 -2.28 -28.01 27.26
N SER A 16 -1.87 -26.75 27.02
CA SER A 16 -2.61 -25.83 26.14
C SER A 16 -2.43 -26.14 24.65
N VAL A 17 -1.23 -26.58 24.25
CA VAL A 17 -0.89 -26.89 22.85
C VAL A 17 -1.48 -28.24 22.41
N LEU A 18 -1.63 -29.18 23.34
CA LEU A 18 -2.22 -30.50 23.08
C LEU A 18 -3.76 -30.43 22.96
N ALA A 19 -4.41 -29.48 23.64
CA ALA A 19 -5.85 -29.27 23.54
C ALA A 19 -6.27 -28.69 22.18
N SER A 20 -5.43 -27.84 21.57
CA SER A 20 -5.65 -27.31 20.22
C SER A 20 -5.51 -28.37 19.12
N THR A 21 -4.64 -29.37 19.32
CA THR A 21 -4.44 -30.46 18.35
C THR A 21 -5.56 -31.51 18.40
N ILE A 22 -6.19 -31.71 19.57
CA ILE A 22 -7.31 -32.66 19.70
C ILE A 22 -8.62 -32.08 19.14
N LEU A 23 -8.82 -30.75 19.17
CA LEU A 23 -9.97 -30.11 18.52
C LEU A 23 -9.88 -30.11 16.98
N ALA A 24 -8.68 -30.11 16.40
CA ALA A 24 -8.48 -30.25 14.96
C ALA A 24 -8.80 -31.66 14.43
N ALA A 25 -8.72 -32.69 15.28
CA ALA A 25 -8.98 -34.08 14.92
C ALA A 25 -10.47 -34.49 15.04
N ALA A 26 -11.34 -33.62 15.59
CA ALA A 26 -12.75 -33.93 15.87
C ALA A 26 -13.75 -33.21 14.95
N MET A 27 -13.30 -32.47 13.94
CA MET A 27 -14.20 -31.85 12.97
C MET A 27 -14.61 -32.89 11.91
N PRO A 28 -15.93 -33.14 11.69
CA PRO A 28 -16.38 -34.01 10.62
C PRO A 28 -15.81 -33.52 9.28
N ALA A 29 -15.63 -34.44 8.34
CA ALA A 29 -15.22 -34.13 6.98
C ALA A 29 -16.23 -33.16 6.34
N ALA A 30 -15.95 -31.87 6.44
CA ALA A 30 -16.77 -30.85 5.84
C ALA A 30 -16.41 -30.84 4.32
N HIS A 31 -17.38 -31.14 3.46
CA HIS A 31 -17.23 -31.19 2.00
C HIS A 31 -17.99 -30.02 1.41
N ALA A 32 -17.39 -29.34 0.42
CA ALA A 32 -18.08 -28.31 -0.38
C ALA A 32 -19.48 -28.81 -0.74
N VAL A 33 -20.51 -28.09 -0.29
CA VAL A 33 -21.89 -28.59 -0.36
C VAL A 33 -22.50 -28.09 -1.66
N GLU A 34 -22.59 -28.98 -2.66
CA GLU A 34 -23.58 -28.80 -3.72
C GLU A 34 -24.96 -29.01 -3.07
N LEU A 35 -25.78 -27.97 -3.11
CA LEU A 35 -27.12 -28.00 -2.54
C LEU A 35 -28.03 -28.74 -3.52
N ASP A 36 -28.62 -29.85 -3.09
CA ASP A 36 -29.65 -30.53 -3.88
C ASP A 36 -30.88 -29.62 -4.00
N THR A 37 -31.07 -29.06 -5.19
CA THR A 37 -32.19 -28.16 -5.51
C THR A 37 -33.47 -28.91 -5.84
N GLY A 38 -33.41 -30.24 -6.02
CA GLY A 38 -34.51 -31.06 -6.52
C GLY A 38 -34.91 -30.75 -7.97
N ASN A 39 -34.16 -29.90 -8.69
CA ASN A 39 -34.45 -29.51 -10.07
C ASN A 39 -33.14 -29.47 -10.89
N PRO A 40 -33.01 -30.29 -11.95
CA PRO A 40 -31.78 -30.34 -12.76
C PRO A 40 -31.45 -29.04 -13.50
N ASP A 41 -32.40 -28.11 -13.62
CA ASP A 41 -32.15 -26.79 -14.18
C ASP A 41 -31.37 -25.87 -13.22
N TRP A 42 -31.24 -26.22 -11.93
CA TRP A 42 -30.59 -25.40 -10.92
C TRP A 42 -29.39 -26.12 -10.31
N THR A 43 -28.23 -25.48 -10.41
CA THR A 43 -27.01 -25.87 -9.67
C THR A 43 -26.74 -24.80 -8.64
N ALA A 44 -26.57 -25.19 -7.37
CA ALA A 44 -26.23 -24.28 -6.29
C ALA A 44 -25.05 -24.84 -5.49
N ARG A 45 -24.00 -24.02 -5.32
CA ARG A 45 -22.81 -24.36 -4.54
C ARG A 45 -22.67 -23.41 -3.36
N PHE A 46 -22.35 -23.96 -2.20
CA PHE A 46 -22.05 -23.20 -1.00
C PHE A 46 -20.74 -23.68 -0.38
N ASP A 47 -19.72 -22.82 -0.35
CA ASP A 47 -18.40 -23.13 0.20
C ASP A 47 -18.03 -22.23 1.36
N ASN A 48 -17.27 -22.78 2.30
CA ASN A 48 -16.62 -22.05 3.37
C ASN A 48 -15.14 -22.40 3.42
N THR A 49 -14.30 -21.38 3.40
CA THR A 49 -12.87 -21.51 3.66
C THR A 49 -12.55 -20.88 5.01
N VAL A 50 -12.06 -21.68 5.94
CA VAL A 50 -11.59 -21.22 7.25
C VAL A 50 -10.07 -21.18 7.23
N LYS A 51 -9.51 -20.06 7.69
CA LYS A 51 -8.06 -19.86 7.80
C LYS A 51 -7.72 -19.32 9.19
N TYR A 52 -6.67 -19.85 9.77
CA TYR A 52 -6.09 -19.39 11.03
C TYR A 52 -4.62 -19.02 10.81
N ASN A 53 -4.24 -17.84 11.29
CA ASN A 53 -2.89 -17.29 11.19
C ASN A 53 -2.37 -16.91 12.58
N TYR A 54 -1.20 -17.43 12.92
CA TYR A 54 -0.45 -17.03 14.11
C TYR A 54 0.94 -16.56 13.69
N GLY A 55 1.30 -15.33 14.03
CA GLY A 55 2.56 -14.73 13.59
C GLY A 55 3.32 -14.05 14.71
N VAL A 56 4.64 -14.11 14.63
CA VAL A 56 5.55 -13.55 15.63
C VAL A 56 6.67 -12.77 14.97
N ARG A 57 6.94 -11.56 15.48
CA ARG A 57 8.10 -10.74 15.10
C ARG A 57 9.40 -11.42 15.51
N THR A 58 10.39 -11.48 14.62
CA THR A 58 11.64 -12.20 14.86
C THR A 58 12.79 -11.34 15.39
N GLU A 59 12.72 -10.02 15.24
CA GLU A 59 13.77 -9.09 15.63
C GLU A 59 13.22 -7.85 16.37
N ASN A 60 14.08 -7.05 17.00
CA ASN A 60 13.63 -5.80 17.62
C ASN A 60 13.61 -4.68 16.60
N ALA A 61 12.71 -3.71 16.77
CA ALA A 61 12.69 -2.52 15.92
C ALA A 61 14.04 -1.78 15.89
N ASP A 62 14.42 -1.33 14.70
CA ASP A 62 15.59 -0.49 14.50
C ASP A 62 15.37 0.84 15.23
N LYS A 63 16.36 1.26 16.02
CA LYS A 63 16.34 2.52 16.75
C LYS A 63 16.17 3.73 15.83
N ARG A 64 16.70 3.65 14.60
CA ARG A 64 16.53 4.70 13.59
C ARG A 64 15.08 4.78 13.09
N MET A 65 14.40 3.65 12.95
CA MET A 65 12.99 3.63 12.59
C MET A 65 12.16 4.28 13.70
N LEU A 66 12.40 3.92 14.96
CA LEU A 66 11.77 4.57 16.12
C LEU A 66 12.04 6.09 16.16
N GLY A 67 13.21 6.53 15.68
CA GLY A 67 13.60 7.94 15.55
C GLY A 67 13.10 8.64 14.28
N THR A 68 12.31 7.99 13.42
CA THR A 68 11.80 8.58 12.16
C THR A 68 10.32 8.95 12.32
N PRO A 69 9.99 10.24 12.50
CA PRO A 69 8.60 10.68 12.61
C PRO A 69 7.81 10.31 11.35
N ASN A 70 6.55 9.95 11.54
CA ASN A 70 5.62 9.52 10.49
C ASN A 70 5.91 8.14 9.85
N ASN A 71 6.80 7.32 10.42
CA ASN A 71 7.04 5.94 9.97
C ASN A 71 7.14 4.93 11.13
N ASN A 72 6.86 5.35 12.36
CA ASN A 72 7.33 4.67 13.56
C ASN A 72 6.23 4.07 14.44
N ASP A 73 4.95 4.38 14.19
CA ASP A 73 3.87 3.89 15.05
C ASP A 73 3.83 2.35 15.08
N GLY A 74 3.97 1.70 13.92
CA GLY A 74 4.00 0.24 13.82
C GLY A 74 5.13 -0.40 14.64
N ASP A 75 6.33 0.18 14.59
CA ASP A 75 7.47 -0.31 15.37
C ASP A 75 7.37 0.04 16.85
N TYR A 76 6.70 1.13 17.24
CA TYR A 76 6.41 1.40 18.63
C TYR A 76 5.38 0.41 19.21
N ASN A 77 4.39 0.01 18.42
CA ASN A 77 3.33 -0.91 18.81
C ASN A 77 3.84 -2.36 18.91
N PHE A 78 4.75 -2.77 18.02
CA PHE A 78 5.26 -4.14 17.93
C PHE A 78 6.78 -4.24 18.13
N ARG A 79 7.33 -3.40 19.02
CA ARG A 79 8.77 -3.10 19.11
C ARG A 79 9.71 -4.27 19.36
N LYS A 80 9.25 -5.31 20.07
CA LYS A 80 10.12 -6.37 20.59
C LYS A 80 10.02 -7.64 19.76
N ALA A 81 11.16 -8.30 19.58
CA ALA A 81 11.19 -9.68 19.11
C ALA A 81 10.34 -10.57 20.03
N GLY A 82 9.63 -11.54 19.44
CA GLY A 82 8.69 -12.39 20.16
C GLY A 82 7.29 -11.78 20.36
N THR A 83 7.07 -10.53 19.97
CA THR A 83 5.72 -9.93 19.97
C THR A 83 4.83 -10.67 18.97
N ASN A 84 3.61 -11.02 19.39
CA ASN A 84 2.58 -11.56 18.51
C ASN A 84 2.05 -10.45 17.59
N ILE A 85 2.14 -10.66 16.28
CA ILE A 85 1.78 -9.68 15.24
C ILE A 85 0.51 -10.06 14.46
N THR A 86 0.04 -11.30 14.62
CA THR A 86 -1.26 -11.75 14.15
C THR A 86 -1.70 -12.98 14.95
N HIS A 87 -2.94 -12.97 15.35
CA HIS A 87 -3.64 -14.09 15.96
C HIS A 87 -5.06 -14.11 15.39
N ARG A 88 -5.12 -14.41 14.09
CA ARG A 88 -6.25 -14.14 13.22
C ARG A 88 -7.00 -15.40 12.82
N ILE A 89 -8.33 -15.29 12.82
CA ILE A 89 -9.22 -16.22 12.14
C ILE A 89 -9.92 -15.48 11.00
N ASP A 90 -9.94 -16.08 9.81
CA ASP A 90 -10.67 -15.63 8.64
C ASP A 90 -11.69 -16.72 8.24
N LEU A 91 -12.87 -16.27 7.79
CA LEU A 91 -13.90 -17.09 7.16
C LEU A 91 -14.27 -16.44 5.82
N LEU A 92 -14.11 -17.18 4.74
CA LEU A 92 -14.60 -16.82 3.41
C LEU A 92 -15.78 -17.73 3.06
N THR A 93 -16.93 -17.14 2.82
CA THR A 93 -18.16 -17.85 2.44
C THR A 93 -18.53 -17.48 1.00
N GLU A 94 -18.88 -18.48 0.19
CA GLU A 94 -19.20 -18.31 -1.23
C GLU A 94 -20.49 -19.04 -1.57
N MET A 95 -21.35 -18.37 -2.34
CA MET A 95 -22.60 -18.91 -2.87
C MET A 95 -22.65 -18.65 -4.37
N ASP A 96 -22.75 -19.73 -5.14
CA ASP A 96 -22.93 -19.71 -6.58
C ASP A 96 -24.26 -20.38 -6.93
N VAL A 97 -25.10 -19.69 -7.69
CA VAL A 97 -26.36 -20.26 -8.19
C VAL A 97 -26.43 -20.09 -9.69
N VAL A 98 -26.62 -21.19 -10.40
CA VAL A 98 -26.69 -21.25 -11.86
C VAL A 98 -28.02 -21.87 -12.26
N TYR A 99 -28.73 -21.19 -13.16
CA TYR A 99 -29.96 -21.65 -13.79
C TYR A 99 -29.71 -21.94 -15.27
N LYS A 100 -30.06 -23.15 -15.71
CA LYS A 100 -29.96 -23.64 -17.09
C LYS A 100 -28.59 -23.38 -17.73
N ASN A 101 -27.52 -23.49 -16.96
CA ASN A 101 -26.13 -23.27 -17.38
C ASN A 101 -25.86 -21.92 -18.09
N SER A 102 -26.76 -20.95 -17.98
CA SER A 102 -26.75 -19.73 -18.80
C SER A 102 -26.89 -18.46 -17.97
N MET A 103 -27.63 -18.48 -16.87
CA MET A 103 -27.79 -17.31 -16.02
C MET A 103 -27.68 -17.67 -14.55
N GLY A 104 -27.38 -16.68 -13.71
CA GLY A 104 -27.22 -16.94 -12.29
C GLY A 104 -26.69 -15.75 -11.53
N PHE A 105 -26.30 -16.02 -10.29
CA PHE A 105 -25.64 -15.04 -9.44
C PHE A 105 -24.54 -15.68 -8.61
N ARG A 106 -23.58 -14.84 -8.21
CA ARG A 106 -22.56 -15.16 -7.22
C ARG A 106 -22.60 -14.13 -6.11
N VAL A 107 -22.50 -14.59 -4.87
CA VAL A 107 -22.22 -13.76 -3.70
C VAL A 107 -21.07 -14.38 -2.90
N SER A 108 -20.10 -13.57 -2.48
CA SER A 108 -19.06 -14.00 -1.56
C SER A 108 -18.82 -12.97 -0.45
N ALA A 109 -18.48 -13.46 0.73
CA ALA A 109 -18.25 -12.63 1.92
C ALA A 109 -17.01 -13.09 2.67
N ALA A 110 -16.16 -12.14 3.06
CA ALA A 110 -15.03 -12.39 3.96
C ALA A 110 -15.35 -11.84 5.36
N SER A 111 -15.03 -12.60 6.40
CA SER A 111 -15.18 -12.19 7.80
C SER A 111 -13.92 -12.55 8.58
N TRP A 112 -13.58 -11.75 9.60
CA TRP A 112 -12.34 -11.95 10.34
C TRP A 112 -12.36 -11.38 11.76
N TYR A 113 -11.44 -11.88 12.57
CA TYR A 113 -11.06 -11.33 13.87
C TYR A 113 -9.57 -11.61 14.12
N ASP A 114 -8.80 -10.60 14.53
CA ASP A 114 -7.40 -10.72 14.93
C ASP A 114 -7.19 -10.16 16.33
N LYS A 115 -6.89 -11.07 17.26
CA LYS A 115 -6.64 -10.70 18.65
C LYS A 115 -5.36 -9.89 18.85
N ALA A 116 -4.37 -10.01 17.96
CA ALA A 116 -3.09 -9.30 18.11
C ALA A 116 -3.27 -7.77 18.01
N TYR A 117 -4.36 -7.31 17.38
CA TYR A 117 -4.65 -5.89 17.19
C TYR A 117 -5.63 -5.32 18.24
N GLU A 118 -6.02 -6.09 19.25
CA GLU A 118 -6.91 -5.61 20.32
C GLU A 118 -6.19 -4.58 21.21
N ASN A 119 -6.75 -3.37 21.32
CA ASN A 119 -6.18 -2.25 22.08
C ASN A 119 -4.71 -1.95 21.74
N THR A 120 -4.32 -2.13 20.48
CA THR A 120 -2.95 -1.82 20.02
C THR A 120 -2.68 -0.33 20.08
N GLY A 121 -1.58 0.05 20.73
CA GLY A 121 -1.09 1.41 20.85
C GLY A 121 0.08 1.52 21.82
N SER A 122 0.87 2.59 21.73
CA SER A 122 2.09 2.76 22.53
C SER A 122 2.26 4.20 23.03
N ASN A 123 2.02 4.42 24.32
CA ASN A 123 2.28 5.71 25.00
C ASN A 123 3.79 6.05 25.08
N ALA A 124 4.66 5.14 24.67
CA ALA A 124 6.10 5.36 24.64
C ALA A 124 6.59 6.03 23.35
N ASN A 125 5.72 6.18 22.33
CA ASN A 125 6.07 6.92 21.13
C ASN A 125 6.10 8.43 21.44
N PRO A 126 7.24 9.13 21.29
CA PRO A 126 7.29 10.58 21.44
C PRO A 126 6.76 11.34 20.20
N PHE A 127 6.45 10.62 19.12
CA PHE A 127 5.96 11.14 17.84
C PHE A 127 4.57 10.61 17.51
N VAL A 128 3.67 10.53 18.49
CA VAL A 128 2.30 10.01 18.28
C VAL A 128 1.61 10.78 17.15
N ASN A 129 1.32 10.10 16.06
CA ASN A 129 0.64 10.65 14.90
C ASN A 129 -0.89 10.49 14.98
N GLY A 130 -1.43 10.77 16.17
CA GLY A 130 -2.86 10.63 16.43
C GLY A 130 -3.61 11.94 16.20
N ASN A 131 -4.89 11.81 15.85
CA ASN A 131 -5.73 12.97 15.57
C ASN A 131 -6.24 13.62 16.87
N ASP A 132 -6.03 14.93 17.00
CA ASP A 132 -6.86 15.81 17.82
C ASP A 132 -7.92 16.49 16.94
N ALA A 133 -8.94 17.14 17.50
CA ALA A 133 -9.94 17.84 16.68
C ALA A 133 -9.37 18.97 15.81
N LYS A 134 -8.10 19.36 16.00
CA LYS A 134 -7.43 20.52 15.40
C LYS A 134 -5.96 20.23 15.14
N SER A 135 -5.41 20.85 14.09
CA SER A 135 -3.95 20.94 13.85
C SER A 135 -3.29 21.82 14.92
N GLY A 136 -2.07 21.51 15.33
CA GLY A 136 -1.39 22.18 16.44
C GLY A 136 0.10 21.85 16.53
N LEU A 137 0.78 22.34 17.57
CA LEU A 137 2.18 21.99 17.82
C LEU A 137 2.24 20.72 18.68
N VAL A 138 3.15 19.79 18.34
CA VAL A 138 3.43 18.62 19.16
C VAL A 138 4.21 19.09 20.39
N ALA A 139 3.72 18.76 21.60
CA ALA A 139 4.28 19.22 22.86
C ALA A 139 5.76 18.84 22.99
N ASN A 140 6.64 19.85 23.10
CA ASN A 140 7.90 19.79 23.86
C ASN A 140 8.67 21.13 23.91
N ASP A 141 7.98 22.28 24.00
CA ASP A 141 8.65 23.53 24.35
C ASP A 141 8.05 24.20 25.60
N PRO A 142 8.71 24.10 26.77
CA PRO A 142 8.32 24.81 27.98
C PRO A 142 8.19 26.33 27.80
N ARG A 143 8.87 26.91 26.80
CA ARG A 143 8.80 28.34 26.46
C ARG A 143 7.46 28.74 25.83
N LEU A 144 6.70 27.78 25.30
CA LEU A 144 5.39 28.00 24.70
C LEU A 144 4.22 27.65 25.61
N ALA A 145 4.47 27.01 26.76
CA ALA A 145 3.44 26.58 27.70
C ALA A 145 2.50 27.72 28.17
N ALA A 146 2.96 28.97 28.13
CA ALA A 146 2.16 30.16 28.46
C ALA A 146 1.23 30.63 27.32
N VAL A 147 1.39 30.11 26.09
CA VAL A 147 0.67 30.54 24.87
C VAL A 147 -0.09 29.38 24.20
N THR A 148 0.24 28.12 24.50
CA THR A 148 -0.21 26.94 23.72
C THR A 148 -1.04 25.91 24.50
N GLY A 149 -1.59 26.24 25.67
CA GLY A 149 -2.32 25.27 26.52
C GLY A 149 -3.38 24.43 25.77
N ASP A 150 -4.08 25.04 24.81
CA ASP A 150 -5.16 24.42 24.02
C ASP A 150 -4.73 23.98 22.59
N ASN A 151 -3.46 24.16 22.22
CA ASN A 151 -2.92 23.93 20.86
C ASN A 151 -1.88 22.80 20.81
N VAL A 152 -1.91 21.90 21.80
CA VAL A 152 -1.09 20.69 21.85
C VAL A 152 -1.87 19.55 21.21
N GLY A 153 -1.36 19.00 20.11
CA GLY A 153 -1.92 17.79 19.51
C GLY A 153 -1.50 16.57 20.30
N ASN A 154 -2.31 16.13 21.25
CA ASN A 154 -2.15 14.85 21.92
C ASN A 154 -3.02 13.83 21.19
N GLY A 155 -2.47 13.32 20.10
CA GLY A 155 -3.10 12.25 19.35
C GLY A 155 -3.38 11.00 20.18
N SER A 156 -4.35 10.20 19.75
CA SER A 156 -4.49 8.84 20.26
C SER A 156 -3.26 8.00 19.87
N PRO A 157 -2.58 7.35 20.83
CA PRO A 157 -1.51 6.40 20.54
C PRO A 157 -2.04 5.04 20.06
N HIS A 158 -3.37 4.87 20.03
CA HIS A 158 -4.03 3.66 19.56
C HIS A 158 -4.47 3.79 18.10
N LEU A 159 -4.61 2.63 17.46
CA LEU A 159 -5.12 2.50 16.10
C LEU A 159 -6.43 3.26 15.88
N SER A 160 -6.58 3.87 14.70
CA SER A 160 -7.81 4.52 14.28
C SER A 160 -8.98 3.53 14.18
N ASN A 161 -10.22 4.03 14.23
CA ASN A 161 -11.42 3.19 14.07
C ASN A 161 -11.41 2.42 12.74
N TYR A 162 -10.84 3.01 11.68
CA TYR A 162 -10.67 2.32 10.40
C TYR A 162 -9.71 1.12 10.56
N ALA A 163 -8.52 1.36 11.11
CA ALA A 163 -7.54 0.29 11.34
C ALA A 163 -8.09 -0.79 12.28
N GLN A 164 -8.79 -0.43 13.37
CA GLN A 164 -9.44 -1.38 14.27
C GLN A 164 -10.48 -2.25 13.55
N ARG A 165 -11.29 -1.69 12.64
CA ARG A 165 -12.26 -2.47 11.86
C ARG A 165 -11.57 -3.54 11.00
N TYR A 166 -10.54 -3.17 10.25
CA TYR A 166 -9.93 -4.07 9.26
C TYR A 166 -8.84 -4.99 9.83
N TYR A 167 -8.19 -4.60 10.91
CA TYR A 167 -7.15 -5.40 11.56
C TYR A 167 -7.69 -6.17 12.75
N THR A 168 -8.40 -5.53 13.68
CA THR A 168 -8.89 -6.19 14.92
C THR A 168 -10.15 -7.03 14.69
N GLY A 169 -11.23 -6.44 14.14
CA GLY A 169 -12.53 -7.10 14.07
C GLY A 169 -13.20 -7.35 15.46
N PRO A 170 -14.26 -8.18 15.55
CA PRO A 170 -14.84 -8.95 14.44
C PRO A 170 -15.43 -8.02 13.37
N SER A 171 -15.09 -8.29 12.11
CA SER A 171 -15.61 -7.53 10.97
C SER A 171 -15.80 -8.45 9.76
N GLY A 172 -16.38 -7.90 8.70
CA GLY A 172 -16.57 -8.59 7.44
C GLY A 172 -16.97 -7.64 6.32
N GLU A 173 -16.93 -8.16 5.11
CA GLU A 173 -17.27 -7.45 3.88
C GLU A 173 -17.76 -8.39 2.78
N ILE A 174 -18.59 -7.86 1.89
CA ILE A 174 -18.97 -8.54 0.65
C ILE A 174 -17.85 -8.34 -0.36
N LEU A 175 -17.38 -9.43 -0.95
CA LEU A 175 -16.44 -9.44 -2.05
C LEU A 175 -17.24 -9.44 -3.36
N ASP A 176 -17.65 -10.59 -3.88
CA ASP A 176 -18.46 -10.63 -5.09
C ASP A 176 -19.95 -10.50 -4.76
N ALA A 177 -20.70 -9.79 -5.61
CA ALA A 177 -22.15 -9.74 -5.61
C ALA A 177 -22.63 -9.32 -7.01
N PHE A 178 -22.79 -10.29 -7.90
CA PHE A 178 -23.13 -10.04 -9.29
C PHE A 178 -24.08 -11.08 -9.87
N VAL A 179 -24.79 -10.67 -10.92
CA VAL A 179 -25.56 -11.55 -11.80
C VAL A 179 -24.82 -11.72 -13.12
N PHE A 180 -25.05 -12.83 -13.78
CA PHE A 180 -24.48 -13.11 -15.09
C PHE A 180 -25.51 -13.73 -16.03
N TYR A 181 -25.29 -13.54 -17.33
CA TYR A 181 -26.04 -14.18 -18.41
C TYR A 181 -25.10 -14.52 -19.56
N SER A 182 -25.25 -15.72 -20.12
CA SER A 182 -24.52 -16.17 -21.30
C SER A 182 -25.49 -16.81 -22.29
N THR A 183 -25.30 -16.52 -23.58
CA THR A 183 -26.10 -17.08 -24.67
C THR A 183 -25.25 -17.34 -25.89
N GLU A 184 -25.52 -18.44 -26.57
CA GLU A 184 -24.96 -18.72 -27.89
C GLU A 184 -25.59 -17.77 -28.92
N VAL A 185 -24.79 -17.34 -29.89
CA VAL A 185 -25.21 -16.48 -31.01
C VAL A 185 -24.72 -17.14 -32.30
N GLY A 186 -25.57 -17.96 -32.93
CA GLY A 186 -25.13 -18.83 -34.01
C GLY A 186 -24.40 -20.06 -33.47
N GLU A 187 -23.54 -20.68 -34.28
CA GLU A 187 -22.91 -21.98 -33.95
C GLU A 187 -21.57 -21.85 -33.22
N GLU A 188 -20.84 -20.75 -33.41
CA GLU A 188 -19.47 -20.60 -32.90
C GLU A 188 -19.28 -19.41 -31.96
N SER A 189 -20.32 -18.61 -31.73
CA SER A 189 -20.23 -17.39 -30.93
C SER A 189 -20.93 -17.52 -29.58
N LEU A 190 -20.34 -16.95 -28.55
CA LEU A 190 -20.89 -16.93 -27.19
C LEU A 190 -20.80 -15.51 -26.63
N LEU A 191 -21.95 -14.95 -26.29
CA LEU A 191 -22.05 -13.69 -25.57
C LEU A 191 -22.19 -13.96 -24.08
N SER A 192 -21.35 -13.34 -23.26
CA SER A 192 -21.44 -13.37 -21.80
C SER A 192 -21.43 -11.95 -21.24
N VAL A 193 -22.35 -11.67 -20.32
CA VAL A 193 -22.48 -10.38 -19.65
C VAL A 193 -22.56 -10.57 -18.14
N LYS A 194 -21.97 -9.64 -17.37
CA LYS A 194 -22.05 -9.61 -15.92
C LYS A 194 -22.37 -8.20 -15.44
N ALA A 195 -23.17 -8.12 -14.38
CA ALA A 195 -23.55 -6.86 -13.74
C ALA A 195 -23.52 -6.99 -12.22
N GLY A 196 -22.86 -6.05 -11.55
CA GLY A 196 -22.73 -6.01 -10.09
C GLY A 196 -21.28 -5.91 -9.63
N GLN A 197 -21.02 -6.22 -8.37
CA GLN A 197 -19.70 -6.18 -7.76
C GLN A 197 -18.91 -7.43 -8.13
N HIS A 198 -17.86 -7.28 -8.94
CA HIS A 198 -16.99 -8.38 -9.34
C HIS A 198 -15.61 -7.88 -9.76
N ASN A 199 -14.68 -8.80 -10.03
CA ASN A 199 -13.38 -8.50 -10.60
C ASN A 199 -13.24 -9.07 -12.02
N VAL A 200 -12.57 -8.33 -12.90
CA VAL A 200 -12.15 -8.77 -14.24
C VAL A 200 -10.74 -8.21 -14.47
N PHE A 201 -9.81 -9.08 -14.88
CA PHE A 201 -8.42 -8.73 -15.12
C PHE A 201 -8.02 -9.04 -16.56
N TRP A 202 -7.30 -8.12 -17.18
CA TRP A 202 -6.77 -8.21 -18.53
C TRP A 202 -5.25 -8.17 -18.52
N GLY A 203 -4.63 -8.83 -19.49
CA GLY A 203 -3.19 -9.05 -19.55
C GLY A 203 -2.78 -10.40 -18.96
N GLU A 204 -1.48 -10.62 -18.96
CA GLU A 204 -0.83 -11.89 -18.62
C GLU A 204 0.14 -11.72 -17.43
N THR A 205 0.30 -10.52 -16.88
CA THR A 205 1.10 -10.25 -15.66
C THR A 205 0.53 -10.97 -14.43
N ILE A 206 1.40 -11.58 -13.62
CA ILE A 206 1.00 -12.38 -12.44
C ILE A 206 1.52 -11.80 -11.13
N LEU A 207 2.78 -11.32 -11.08
CA LEU A 207 3.45 -10.98 -9.82
C LEU A 207 3.52 -9.48 -9.53
N ASN A 208 3.56 -8.62 -10.55
CA ASN A 208 3.77 -7.18 -10.41
C ASN A 208 2.61 -6.38 -11.04
N PRO A 209 1.44 -6.31 -10.38
CA PRO A 209 0.24 -5.68 -10.93
C PRO A 209 0.42 -4.17 -11.23
N VAL A 210 1.37 -3.50 -10.58
CA VAL A 210 1.73 -2.09 -10.85
C VAL A 210 2.14 -1.88 -12.32
N HIS A 211 2.80 -2.86 -12.93
CA HIS A 211 3.27 -2.79 -14.33
C HIS A 211 2.31 -3.45 -15.33
N SER A 212 1.25 -4.11 -14.84
CA SER A 212 0.31 -4.86 -15.67
C SER A 212 -0.60 -4.00 -16.54
N ILE A 213 -1.19 -4.61 -17.57
CA ILE A 213 -2.31 -4.04 -18.32
C ILE A 213 -3.55 -3.85 -17.43
N SER A 214 -3.69 -4.66 -16.38
CA SER A 214 -4.82 -4.63 -15.45
C SER A 214 -4.82 -3.49 -14.44
N TYR A 215 -3.81 -2.61 -14.46
CA TYR A 215 -3.69 -1.50 -13.52
C TYR A 215 -4.99 -0.68 -13.41
N GLY A 216 -5.53 -0.54 -12.20
CA GLY A 216 -6.79 0.18 -11.96
C GLY A 216 -8.09 -0.60 -12.25
N GLN A 217 -8.05 -1.86 -12.73
CA GLN A 217 -9.28 -2.68 -12.88
C GLN A 217 -9.90 -3.09 -11.53
N SER A 218 -9.11 -3.03 -10.46
CA SER A 218 -9.53 -3.36 -9.10
C SER A 218 -8.63 -2.60 -8.13
N GLY A 219 -9.16 -2.29 -6.93
CA GLY A 219 -8.30 -1.89 -5.82
C GLY A 219 -7.54 -3.12 -5.32
N LEU A 220 -6.30 -2.97 -4.86
CA LEU A 220 -5.53 -4.08 -4.32
C LEU A 220 -5.52 -4.03 -2.79
N ASP A 221 -5.78 -5.15 -2.13
CA ASP A 221 -5.63 -5.27 -0.67
C ASP A 221 -4.19 -5.66 -0.31
N LEU A 222 -3.29 -4.67 -0.42
CA LEU A 222 -1.85 -4.84 -0.14
C LEU A 222 -1.59 -5.03 1.36
N ALA A 223 -2.47 -4.49 2.21
CA ALA A 223 -2.49 -4.77 3.65
C ALA A 223 -2.66 -6.27 3.94
N LYS A 224 -3.68 -6.90 3.34
CA LYS A 224 -3.94 -8.33 3.50
C LYS A 224 -2.84 -9.19 2.87
N LEU A 225 -2.33 -8.79 1.71
CA LEU A 225 -1.21 -9.46 1.03
C LEU A 225 0.03 -9.53 1.94
N ALA A 226 0.35 -8.45 2.66
CA ALA A 226 1.50 -8.41 3.58
C ALA A 226 1.23 -9.18 4.88
N ALA A 227 0.02 -9.06 5.45
CA ALA A 227 -0.25 -9.50 6.81
C ALA A 227 -0.78 -10.95 6.95
N SER A 228 -1.29 -11.54 5.87
CA SER A 228 -2.04 -12.80 5.93
C SER A 228 -1.56 -13.81 4.88
N PRO A 229 -0.48 -14.57 5.16
CA PRO A 229 -0.06 -15.66 4.30
C PRO A 229 -1.19 -16.68 4.07
N GLY A 230 -1.17 -17.34 2.91
CA GLY A 230 -2.17 -18.34 2.53
C GLY A 230 -3.56 -17.80 2.16
N THR A 231 -3.72 -16.47 2.09
CA THR A 231 -4.93 -15.78 1.59
C THR A 231 -5.24 -16.16 0.15
N GLU A 232 -6.52 -16.36 -0.15
CA GLU A 232 -6.97 -16.65 -1.51
C GLU A 232 -6.78 -15.42 -2.39
N ALA A 233 -6.34 -15.62 -3.64
CA ALA A 233 -6.09 -14.51 -4.57
C ALA A 233 -7.30 -13.56 -4.69
N LYS A 234 -8.52 -14.12 -4.70
CA LYS A 234 -9.78 -13.34 -4.77
C LYS A 234 -9.99 -12.37 -3.61
N GLU A 235 -9.43 -12.65 -2.44
CA GLU A 235 -9.53 -11.77 -1.27
C GLU A 235 -8.56 -10.58 -1.35
N LEU A 236 -7.59 -10.61 -2.29
CA LEU A 236 -6.60 -9.54 -2.48
C LEU A 236 -7.07 -8.47 -3.46
N PHE A 237 -8.19 -8.69 -4.13
CA PHE A 237 -8.74 -7.80 -5.14
C PHE A 237 -10.04 -7.21 -4.65
N VAL A 238 -10.04 -5.91 -4.34
CA VAL A 238 -11.21 -5.15 -3.88
C VAL A 238 -12.18 -4.98 -5.05
N PRO A 239 -13.28 -5.76 -5.09
CA PRO A 239 -14.16 -5.80 -6.24
C PRO A 239 -14.98 -4.52 -6.37
N ARG A 240 -15.22 -4.11 -7.62
CA ARG A 240 -15.94 -2.87 -7.95
C ARG A 240 -17.28 -3.19 -8.59
N ASN A 241 -18.29 -2.36 -8.32
CA ASN A 241 -19.53 -2.39 -9.08
C ASN A 241 -19.26 -2.03 -10.54
N GLN A 242 -19.65 -2.89 -11.47
CA GLN A 242 -19.35 -2.71 -12.88
C GLN A 242 -20.29 -3.51 -13.80
N LEU A 243 -20.23 -3.20 -15.08
CA LEU A 243 -20.75 -4.00 -16.18
C LEU A 243 -19.57 -4.55 -16.98
N SER A 244 -19.58 -5.84 -17.26
CA SER A 244 -18.60 -6.46 -18.15
C SER A 244 -19.26 -7.34 -19.21
N MET A 245 -18.65 -7.38 -20.39
CA MET A 245 -19.08 -8.16 -21.53
C MET A 245 -17.88 -8.86 -22.14
N SER A 246 -18.06 -10.14 -22.51
CA SER A 246 -17.16 -10.89 -23.39
C SER A 246 -17.99 -11.52 -24.49
N PHE A 247 -17.55 -11.35 -25.74
CA PHE A 247 -18.15 -11.95 -26.91
C PHE A 247 -17.08 -12.74 -27.66
N THR A 248 -17.14 -14.07 -27.53
CA THR A 248 -16.39 -14.99 -28.39
C THR A 248 -17.04 -14.91 -29.76
N VAL A 249 -16.35 -14.30 -30.72
CA VAL A 249 -16.86 -14.11 -32.09
C VAL A 249 -16.78 -15.44 -32.85
N ASN A 250 -15.66 -16.14 -32.70
CA ASN A 250 -15.38 -17.45 -33.27
C ASN A 250 -14.28 -18.13 -32.41
N PRO A 251 -13.80 -19.35 -32.75
CA PRO A 251 -12.81 -20.06 -31.94
C PRO A 251 -11.47 -19.34 -31.73
N GLU A 252 -11.12 -18.37 -32.58
CA GLU A 252 -9.85 -17.63 -32.48
C GLU A 252 -10.01 -16.21 -31.90
N LEU A 253 -11.18 -15.57 -32.01
CA LEU A 253 -11.34 -14.16 -31.70
C LEU A 253 -12.38 -13.93 -30.59
N THR A 254 -11.96 -13.24 -29.54
CA THR A 254 -12.84 -12.73 -28.47
C THR A 254 -12.72 -11.22 -28.39
N VAL A 255 -13.84 -10.52 -28.29
CA VAL A 255 -13.90 -9.07 -28.00
C VAL A 255 -14.61 -8.84 -26.68
N GLY A 256 -14.29 -7.74 -25.99
CA GLY A 256 -14.79 -7.52 -24.64
C GLY A 256 -14.79 -6.06 -24.26
N ALA A 257 -15.65 -5.72 -23.32
CA ALA A 257 -15.83 -4.37 -22.83
C ALA A 257 -16.10 -4.37 -21.33
N GLN A 258 -15.71 -3.29 -20.67
CA GLN A 258 -15.86 -3.10 -19.23
C GLN A 258 -16.22 -1.64 -18.95
N TYR A 259 -17.20 -1.41 -18.07
CA TYR A 259 -17.57 -0.08 -17.59
C TYR A 259 -17.78 -0.11 -16.08
N PHE A 260 -17.09 0.76 -15.36
CA PHE A 260 -17.14 0.79 -13.89
C PHE A 260 -18.19 1.79 -13.39
N LEU A 261 -18.87 1.39 -12.31
CA LEU A 261 -19.94 2.15 -11.62
C LEU A 261 -19.54 2.59 -10.22
N ASP A 262 -18.34 2.20 -9.77
CA ASP A 262 -17.75 2.65 -8.52
C ASP A 262 -16.22 2.68 -8.64
N TRP A 263 -15.54 3.35 -7.72
CA TRP A 263 -14.08 3.39 -7.62
C TRP A 263 -13.61 3.12 -6.19
N ASN A 264 -12.52 2.36 -6.06
CA ASN A 264 -11.89 2.04 -4.78
C ASN A 264 -10.37 2.13 -4.92
N ALA A 265 -9.73 2.85 -4.00
CA ALA A 265 -8.28 2.85 -3.86
C ALA A 265 -7.75 1.49 -3.37
N ALA A 266 -6.44 1.29 -3.56
CA ALA A 266 -5.73 0.19 -2.92
C ALA A 266 -5.73 0.37 -1.39
N ARG A 267 -5.87 -0.74 -0.66
CA ARG A 267 -5.72 -0.78 0.79
C ARG A 267 -4.27 -1.01 1.12
N LEU A 268 -3.62 0.03 1.62
CA LEU A 268 -2.23 -0.03 2.07
C LEU A 268 -2.19 -0.49 3.54
N PRO A 269 -1.07 -1.09 4.00
CA PRO A 269 -0.85 -1.31 5.42
C PRO A 269 -1.07 -0.02 6.22
N GLU A 270 -1.97 -0.08 7.22
CA GLU A 270 -2.47 1.12 7.89
C GLU A 270 -1.47 1.63 8.95
N ALA A 271 -1.50 2.94 9.22
CA ALA A 271 -0.72 3.58 10.27
C ALA A 271 -0.84 2.83 11.61
N GLY A 272 0.30 2.59 12.26
CA GLY A 272 0.38 1.86 13.53
C GLY A 272 0.25 0.33 13.45
N THR A 273 -0.04 -0.24 12.28
CA THR A 273 -0.09 -1.71 12.11
C THR A 273 1.30 -2.31 11.89
N TYR A 274 1.46 -3.63 12.05
CA TYR A 274 2.77 -4.27 11.96
C TYR A 274 3.46 -4.06 10.61
N TYR A 275 2.73 -4.04 9.49
CA TYR A 275 3.30 -3.75 8.17
C TYR A 275 3.10 -2.29 7.71
N GLY A 276 2.54 -1.43 8.56
CA GLY A 276 2.40 0.00 8.30
C GLY A 276 3.76 0.68 8.20
N GLY A 277 4.28 0.84 6.98
CA GLY A 277 5.59 1.44 6.73
C GLY A 277 5.60 2.97 6.68
N SER A 278 4.43 3.60 6.84
CA SER A 278 4.22 5.05 6.89
C SER A 278 2.95 5.35 7.68
N ASP A 279 3.01 6.36 8.53
CA ASP A 279 1.89 6.82 9.35
C ASP A 279 1.03 7.86 8.61
N LEU A 280 1.41 8.22 7.37
CA LEU A 280 0.75 9.24 6.54
C LEU A 280 -0.26 8.68 5.55
N VAL A 281 -0.07 7.42 5.15
CA VAL A 281 -0.82 6.79 4.06
C VAL A 281 -1.80 5.76 4.60
N GLY A 282 -2.82 5.45 3.81
CA GLY A 282 -3.92 4.59 4.23
C GLY A 282 -5.13 5.39 4.71
N PHE A 283 -6.26 4.70 4.85
CA PHE A 283 -7.53 5.34 5.21
C PHE A 283 -7.62 5.64 6.71
N GLY A 284 -6.83 4.94 7.51
CA GLY A 284 -6.74 5.06 8.95
C GLY A 284 -5.66 6.03 9.42
N ALA A 285 -4.86 6.61 8.53
CA ALA A 285 -3.92 7.69 8.86
C ALA A 285 -4.67 8.91 9.39
N GLN A 286 -4.07 9.59 10.38
CA GLN A 286 -4.77 10.54 11.24
C GLN A 286 -4.19 11.95 11.19
N SER A 287 -2.87 12.07 11.19
CA SER A 287 -2.17 13.34 11.10
C SER A 287 -0.89 13.23 10.26
N PHE A 288 -0.27 14.37 9.99
CA PHE A 288 1.06 14.48 9.44
C PHE A 288 1.89 15.40 10.34
N LEU A 289 2.98 14.86 10.89
CA LEU A 289 3.96 15.64 11.63
C LEU A 289 4.90 16.36 10.66
N LEU A 290 4.66 17.66 10.48
CA LEU A 290 5.54 18.54 9.72
C LEU A 290 6.76 18.92 10.56
N GLY A 291 7.94 18.66 10.01
CA GLY A 291 9.19 19.15 10.56
C GLY A 291 9.29 20.67 10.42
N ASN A 292 9.27 21.40 11.53
CA ASN A 292 9.63 22.81 11.55
C ASN A 292 11.14 22.96 11.72
N THR A 293 11.60 24.18 11.49
CA THR A 293 13.02 24.47 11.32
C THR A 293 13.80 24.29 12.60
N ASN A 294 15.06 23.86 12.46
CA ASN A 294 16.06 23.91 13.54
C ASN A 294 17.06 25.07 13.33
N ALA A 295 16.74 26.04 12.46
CA ALA A 295 17.68 27.00 11.88
C ALA A 295 17.36 28.46 12.21
N VAL A 296 18.31 29.21 12.78
CA VAL A 296 18.15 30.63 13.13
C VAL A 296 18.06 31.53 11.88
N VAL A 297 16.86 31.86 11.40
CA VAL A 297 16.59 32.79 10.29
C VAL A 297 17.05 34.21 10.67
N PRO A 298 18.08 34.77 10.00
CA PRO A 298 18.59 36.09 10.30
C PRO A 298 17.51 37.14 10.11
N GLY A 299 17.26 37.96 11.13
CA GLY A 299 16.20 38.96 11.12
C GLY A 299 14.79 38.42 11.43
N SER A 300 14.61 37.10 11.57
CA SER A 300 13.36 36.54 12.08
C SER A 300 13.33 36.64 13.60
N PRO A 301 12.24 37.18 14.18
CA PRO A 301 12.10 37.23 15.61
C PRO A 301 11.84 35.84 16.23
N LEU A 302 11.57 34.80 15.42
CA LEU A 302 11.36 33.42 15.88
C LEU A 302 12.66 32.65 16.14
N GLY A 303 13.79 33.14 15.63
CA GLY A 303 14.99 32.33 15.52
C GLY A 303 14.75 31.21 14.51
N CYS A 304 14.05 30.16 14.89
CA CYS A 304 13.75 29.00 14.05
C CYS A 304 12.43 29.17 13.27
N GLY A 305 12.48 29.61 12.01
CA GLY A 305 11.38 29.46 11.01
C GLY A 305 9.96 29.75 11.50
N LEU A 306 9.01 28.80 11.36
CA LEU A 306 7.58 28.97 11.72
C LEU A 306 7.18 28.45 13.12
N ALA A 307 8.05 27.70 13.82
CA ALA A 307 7.79 27.15 15.15
C ALA A 307 9.10 27.02 15.92
N PRO A 308 9.10 26.89 17.26
CA PRO A 308 10.35 26.77 18.00
C PRO A 308 11.23 25.62 17.50
N CYS A 309 12.54 25.78 17.66
CA CYS A 309 13.52 24.79 17.22
C CYS A 309 13.19 23.39 17.79
N ASN A 310 13.30 22.36 16.96
CA ASN A 310 12.93 20.97 17.24
C ASN A 310 11.43 20.72 17.50
N GLY A 311 10.56 21.69 17.26
CA GLY A 311 9.10 21.51 17.31
C GLY A 311 8.56 20.86 16.04
N LEU A 312 7.64 19.90 16.21
CA LEU A 312 6.84 19.37 15.10
C LEU A 312 5.46 20.03 15.10
N THR A 313 4.91 20.27 13.91
CA THR A 313 3.51 20.68 13.75
C THR A 313 2.71 19.45 13.37
N ASN A 314 1.73 19.09 14.18
CA ASN A 314 0.74 18.10 13.81
C ASN A 314 -0.30 18.77 12.90
N VAL A 315 -0.43 18.27 11.68
CA VAL A 315 -1.49 18.65 10.75
C VAL A 315 -2.51 17.53 10.65
N ARG A 316 -3.77 17.83 10.96
CA ARG A 316 -4.84 16.84 10.89
C ARG A 316 -5.11 16.41 9.44
N ARG A 317 -5.60 15.18 9.28
CA ARG A 317 -6.08 14.71 7.98
C ARG A 317 -7.38 15.41 7.57
N GLY A 318 -7.45 15.83 6.31
CA GLY A 318 -8.63 16.36 5.65
C GLY A 318 -9.38 15.31 4.83
N HIS A 319 -10.23 15.76 3.91
CA HIS A 319 -10.93 14.88 2.97
C HIS A 319 -10.09 14.64 1.72
N ASP A 320 -9.85 13.38 1.39
CA ASP A 320 -9.13 12.99 0.17
C ASP A 320 -9.83 13.49 -1.10
N LEU A 321 -9.02 13.77 -2.14
CA LEU A 321 -9.49 14.04 -3.48
C LEU A 321 -9.61 12.71 -4.23
N THR A 322 -10.83 12.23 -4.40
CA THR A 322 -11.10 10.98 -5.11
C THR A 322 -11.64 11.23 -6.52
N PRO A 323 -11.45 10.31 -7.47
CA PRO A 323 -12.07 10.35 -8.78
C PRO A 323 -13.60 10.29 -8.69
N ASP A 324 -14.26 10.49 -9.83
CA ASP A 324 -15.67 10.18 -9.98
C ASP A 324 -15.91 8.66 -9.91
N LYS A 325 -17.13 8.27 -9.50
CA LYS A 325 -17.57 6.86 -9.49
C LYS A 325 -17.91 6.34 -10.89
N SER A 326 -17.73 7.15 -11.93
CA SER A 326 -18.02 6.86 -13.32
C SER A 326 -16.91 7.39 -14.22
N GLY A 327 -16.83 6.88 -15.46
CA GLY A 327 -15.84 7.35 -16.44
C GLY A 327 -14.64 6.42 -16.64
N ASP A 328 -14.45 5.45 -15.76
CA ASP A 328 -13.52 4.34 -15.96
C ASP A 328 -14.16 3.28 -16.89
N TRP A 329 -13.45 2.91 -17.95
CA TRP A 329 -13.91 1.89 -18.91
C TRP A 329 -12.76 1.28 -19.70
N GLY A 330 -13.04 0.19 -20.41
CA GLY A 330 -12.07 -0.42 -21.31
C GLY A 330 -12.70 -1.27 -22.39
N VAL A 331 -11.91 -1.54 -23.43
CA VAL A 331 -12.19 -2.54 -24.47
C VAL A 331 -10.97 -3.41 -24.71
N MET A 332 -11.22 -4.64 -25.14
CA MET A 332 -10.20 -5.62 -25.45
C MET A 332 -10.54 -6.42 -26.71
N ALA A 333 -9.50 -6.95 -27.34
CA ALA A 333 -9.58 -8.04 -28.30
C ALA A 333 -8.50 -9.08 -27.98
N LYS A 334 -8.88 -10.36 -27.90
CA LYS A 334 -7.95 -11.49 -27.78
C LYS A 334 -8.05 -12.31 -29.06
N TRP A 335 -6.92 -12.57 -29.69
CA TRP A 335 -6.83 -13.31 -30.94
C TRP A 335 -5.83 -14.47 -30.81
N SER A 336 -6.30 -15.68 -31.03
CA SER A 336 -5.57 -16.94 -30.85
C SER A 336 -5.47 -17.71 -32.17
N PRO A 337 -4.74 -17.18 -33.18
CA PRO A 337 -4.71 -17.82 -34.48
C PRO A 337 -3.92 -19.12 -34.46
N ALA A 338 -4.40 -20.11 -35.23
CA ALA A 338 -3.78 -21.44 -35.27
C ALA A 338 -2.27 -21.44 -35.61
N TRP A 339 -1.79 -20.49 -36.43
CA TRP A 339 -0.37 -20.39 -36.78
C TRP A 339 0.52 -19.89 -35.63
N LEU A 340 -0.06 -19.14 -34.68
CA LEU A 340 0.68 -18.62 -33.54
C LEU A 340 0.80 -19.68 -32.44
N ASP A 341 -0.19 -20.57 -32.32
CA ASP A 341 -0.30 -21.52 -31.21
C ASP A 341 -0.12 -20.79 -29.85
N GLY A 342 -0.92 -19.74 -29.68
CA GLY A 342 -0.81 -18.76 -28.61
C GLY A 342 -1.86 -17.67 -28.79
N THR A 343 -1.93 -16.72 -27.87
CA THR A 343 -2.96 -15.66 -27.83
C THR A 343 -2.30 -14.29 -27.78
N LEU A 344 -2.70 -13.40 -28.69
CA LEU A 344 -2.39 -11.97 -28.66
C LEU A 344 -3.55 -11.21 -28.02
N GLY A 345 -3.26 -10.28 -27.13
CA GLY A 345 -4.24 -9.36 -26.56
C GLY A 345 -3.99 -7.91 -27.01
N PHE A 346 -5.06 -7.17 -27.28
CA PHE A 346 -5.06 -5.74 -27.58
C PHE A 346 -6.01 -5.04 -26.64
N TYR A 347 -5.58 -3.92 -26.06
CA TYR A 347 -6.32 -3.26 -24.98
C TYR A 347 -6.30 -1.75 -25.14
N TYR A 348 -7.45 -1.12 -24.88
CA TYR A 348 -7.55 0.31 -24.64
C TYR A 348 -8.40 0.55 -23.40
N ARG A 349 -7.91 1.37 -22.47
CA ARG A 349 -8.59 1.66 -21.21
C ARG A 349 -8.47 3.13 -20.84
N LYS A 350 -9.50 3.64 -20.19
CA LYS A 350 -9.47 4.87 -19.41
C LYS A 350 -9.71 4.48 -17.95
N THR A 351 -8.79 4.82 -17.05
CA THR A 351 -8.88 4.42 -15.65
C THR A 351 -8.46 5.55 -14.74
N SER A 352 -8.89 5.48 -13.50
CA SER A 352 -8.38 6.30 -12.41
C SER A 352 -7.30 5.55 -11.64
N ASP A 353 -6.39 6.28 -11.00
CA ASP A 353 -5.35 5.72 -10.16
C ASP A 353 -5.94 5.04 -8.92
N ILE A 354 -5.26 4.02 -8.40
CA ILE A 354 -5.61 3.34 -7.16
C ILE A 354 -4.59 3.62 -6.04
N LEU A 355 -3.47 4.28 -6.36
CA LEU A 355 -2.45 4.68 -5.40
C LEU A 355 -2.55 6.18 -5.09
N PRO A 356 -2.33 6.59 -3.83
CA PRO A 356 -2.46 7.98 -3.43
C PRO A 356 -1.19 8.80 -3.68
N GLN A 357 -1.38 10.11 -3.86
CA GLN A 357 -0.36 11.14 -3.75
C GLN A 357 -0.69 12.05 -2.55
N ALA A 358 0.28 12.31 -1.68
CA ALA A 358 0.05 13.17 -0.52
C ALA A 358 0.10 14.65 -0.93
N TRP A 359 -0.78 15.47 -0.37
CA TRP A 359 -0.70 16.92 -0.48
C TRP A 359 -1.13 17.62 0.81
N LEU A 360 -0.72 18.86 0.95
CA LEU A 360 -0.94 19.70 2.11
C LEU A 360 -1.66 20.99 1.68
N ASN A 361 -2.82 21.27 2.27
CA ASN A 361 -3.45 22.58 2.18
C ASN A 361 -2.79 23.54 3.18
N ALA A 362 -1.86 24.34 2.68
CA ALA A 362 -1.15 25.36 3.45
C ALA A 362 -1.62 26.79 3.13
N THR A 363 -2.76 26.96 2.44
CA THR A 363 -3.28 28.27 2.04
C THR A 363 -3.55 29.21 3.21
N GLY A 364 -3.89 28.63 4.36
CA GLY A 364 -4.15 29.34 5.60
C GLY A 364 -2.93 29.54 6.50
N ILE A 365 -1.80 28.84 6.30
CA ILE A 365 -0.63 28.94 7.18
C ILE A 365 0.08 30.27 6.94
N SER A 366 0.25 31.09 7.98
CA SER A 366 1.08 32.29 7.89
C SER A 366 1.61 32.76 9.23
N SER A 367 2.84 33.28 9.22
CA SER A 367 3.40 34.02 10.36
C SER A 367 3.23 35.54 10.23
N ALA A 368 2.77 36.02 9.07
CA ALA A 368 2.64 37.44 8.76
C ALA A 368 1.47 38.11 9.51
N ASN A 369 1.52 39.44 9.61
CA ASN A 369 0.33 40.23 9.96
C ASN A 369 -0.74 40.11 8.85
N PRO A 370 -2.02 40.46 9.10
CA PRO A 370 -3.09 40.35 8.10
C PRO A 370 -2.83 41.09 6.77
N ASN A 371 -1.97 42.11 6.77
CA ASN A 371 -1.55 42.86 5.59
C ASN A 371 -0.31 42.28 4.89
N GLY A 372 0.18 41.11 5.31
CA GLY A 372 1.35 40.44 4.76
C GLY A 372 2.70 40.96 5.26
N THR A 373 2.72 41.94 6.18
CA THR A 373 3.99 42.45 6.70
C THR A 373 4.58 41.54 7.78
N PRO A 374 5.91 41.55 7.95
CA PRO A 374 6.54 40.84 9.06
C PRO A 374 6.02 41.34 10.42
N PRO A 375 5.66 40.44 11.36
CA PRO A 375 5.32 40.81 12.73
C PRO A 375 6.55 41.34 13.50
N ALA A 376 6.33 42.28 14.41
CA ALA A 376 7.37 42.79 15.30
C ALA A 376 7.48 41.91 16.56
N GLY A 377 8.55 41.11 16.66
CA GLY A 377 8.84 40.27 17.83
C GLY A 377 8.33 38.83 17.72
N MET A 378 8.84 37.96 18.62
CA MET A 378 8.69 36.50 18.53
C MET A 378 7.25 36.06 18.78
N VAL A 379 6.64 36.63 19.81
CA VAL A 379 5.32 36.21 20.30
C VAL A 379 4.24 36.42 19.24
N PRO A 380 4.12 37.60 18.58
CA PRO A 380 3.10 37.78 17.54
C PRO A 380 3.25 36.82 16.36
N ALA A 381 4.48 36.49 15.96
CA ALA A 381 4.75 35.54 14.88
C ALA A 381 4.33 34.10 15.20
N VAL A 382 4.65 33.63 16.43
CA VAL A 382 4.19 32.31 16.90
C VAL A 382 2.67 32.30 16.98
N VAL A 383 2.06 33.34 17.54
CA VAL A 383 0.61 33.46 17.69
C VAL A 383 -0.09 33.46 16.33
N ASN A 384 0.40 34.21 15.35
CA ASN A 384 -0.13 34.22 13.99
C ASN A 384 -0.06 32.80 13.39
N THR A 385 1.09 32.15 13.47
CA THR A 385 1.26 30.78 12.96
C THR A 385 0.27 29.83 13.64
N LEU A 386 0.22 29.81 14.97
CA LEU A 386 -0.71 28.98 15.73
C LEU A 386 -2.18 29.20 15.36
N ASN A 387 -2.62 30.45 15.29
CA ASN A 387 -3.99 30.79 14.91
C ASN A 387 -4.31 30.31 13.48
N SER A 388 -3.33 30.40 12.58
CA SER A 388 -3.45 30.07 11.17
C SER A 388 -3.47 28.54 10.90
N LEU A 389 -2.80 27.75 11.75
CA LEU A 389 -2.71 26.28 11.63
C LEU A 389 -4.06 25.57 11.69
N SER A 390 -5.05 26.16 12.36
CA SER A 390 -6.39 25.58 12.55
C SER A 390 -7.09 25.18 11.24
N THR A 391 -6.72 25.81 10.12
CA THR A 391 -7.29 25.56 8.78
C THR A 391 -6.46 24.60 7.93
N SER A 392 -5.25 24.26 8.39
CA SER A 392 -4.30 23.44 7.65
C SER A 392 -4.65 21.97 7.78
N THR A 393 -4.59 21.28 6.65
CA THR A 393 -4.95 19.87 6.55
C THR A 393 -4.06 19.20 5.53
N TYR A 394 -3.72 17.94 5.74
CA TYR A 394 -3.10 17.10 4.71
C TYR A 394 -4.12 16.09 4.21
N GLN A 395 -3.98 15.65 2.97
CA GLN A 395 -4.91 14.76 2.29
C GLN A 395 -4.16 13.85 1.33
N LEU A 396 -4.88 12.85 0.82
CA LEU A 396 -4.45 12.07 -0.33
C LEU A 396 -5.23 12.51 -1.56
N ALA A 397 -4.58 12.48 -2.72
CA ALA A 397 -5.15 12.73 -4.03
C ALA A 397 -4.98 11.49 -4.90
N TYR A 398 -6.00 11.18 -5.68
CA TYR A 398 -6.04 10.03 -6.58
C TYR A 398 -6.42 10.55 -7.97
N ALA A 399 -5.52 10.35 -8.92
CA ALA A 399 -5.69 10.89 -10.26
C ALA A 399 -6.78 10.18 -11.04
N ASP A 400 -7.40 10.89 -11.97
CA ASP A 400 -8.29 10.33 -12.98
C ASP A 400 -7.69 10.44 -14.40
N ASN A 401 -8.45 10.00 -15.40
CA ASN A 401 -8.12 10.19 -16.81
C ASN A 401 -6.75 9.60 -17.25
N ILE A 402 -6.35 8.45 -16.70
CA ILE A 402 -5.18 7.70 -17.15
C ILE A 402 -5.60 6.85 -18.35
N HIS A 403 -4.96 7.07 -19.51
CA HIS A 403 -5.23 6.32 -20.72
C HIS A 403 -4.18 5.22 -20.92
N ILE A 404 -4.61 3.97 -21.03
CA ILE A 404 -3.73 2.81 -21.18
C ILE A 404 -3.95 2.18 -22.55
N VAL A 405 -2.88 2.04 -23.33
CA VAL A 405 -2.83 1.24 -24.55
C VAL A 405 -1.93 0.04 -24.28
N GLY A 406 -2.44 -1.17 -24.50
CA GLY A 406 -1.74 -2.40 -24.14
C GLY A 406 -1.73 -3.47 -25.21
N LEU A 407 -0.66 -4.27 -25.20
CA LEU A 407 -0.50 -5.51 -25.97
C LEU A 407 -0.11 -6.63 -25.02
N SER A 408 -0.68 -7.82 -25.18
CA SER A 408 -0.22 -9.00 -24.45
C SER A 408 0.05 -10.19 -25.37
N LEU A 409 0.87 -11.11 -24.89
CA LEU A 409 1.16 -12.40 -25.50
C LEU A 409 1.09 -13.50 -24.44
N SER A 410 0.35 -14.56 -24.73
CA SER A 410 0.29 -15.78 -23.93
C SER A 410 0.59 -16.98 -24.83
N LYS A 411 1.66 -17.73 -24.53
CA LYS A 411 2.10 -18.85 -25.39
C LYS A 411 2.91 -19.87 -24.62
N GLU A 412 2.80 -21.14 -24.98
CA GLU A 412 3.75 -22.16 -24.54
C GLU A 412 5.02 -22.16 -25.41
N ILE A 413 6.19 -22.10 -24.79
CA ILE A 413 7.49 -22.17 -25.46
C ILE A 413 8.34 -23.22 -24.74
N GLY A 414 8.52 -24.39 -25.36
CA GLY A 414 9.40 -25.44 -24.86
C GLY A 414 9.01 -25.98 -23.47
N GLY A 415 7.71 -26.18 -23.21
CA GLY A 415 7.19 -26.64 -21.92
C GLY A 415 7.08 -25.55 -20.85
N VAL A 416 7.34 -24.28 -21.20
CA VAL A 416 7.16 -23.12 -20.33
C VAL A 416 5.94 -22.35 -20.80
N SER A 417 4.97 -22.11 -19.92
CA SER A 417 3.89 -21.16 -20.18
C SER A 417 4.44 -19.74 -20.02
N VAL A 418 4.52 -19.00 -21.13
CA VAL A 418 5.10 -17.65 -21.20
C VAL A 418 3.99 -16.63 -21.37
N GLY A 419 3.96 -15.63 -20.49
CA GLY A 419 3.10 -14.46 -20.56
C GLY A 419 3.91 -13.18 -20.70
N SER A 420 3.42 -12.21 -21.47
CA SER A 420 4.04 -10.89 -21.54
C SER A 420 2.99 -9.80 -21.73
N ASP A 421 3.13 -8.69 -21.00
CA ASP A 421 2.35 -7.47 -21.19
C ASP A 421 3.26 -6.30 -21.55
N LEU A 422 2.92 -5.53 -22.57
CA LEU A 422 3.50 -4.24 -22.89
C LEU A 422 2.39 -3.20 -22.85
N ASN A 423 2.57 -2.11 -22.10
CA ASN A 423 1.59 -1.03 -22.07
C ASN A 423 2.23 0.35 -21.98
N ILE A 424 1.58 1.32 -22.62
CA ILE A 424 1.89 2.75 -22.51
C ILE A 424 0.72 3.41 -21.78
N ARG A 425 1.05 4.26 -20.80
CA ARG A 425 0.08 4.99 -20.00
C ARG A 425 0.33 6.49 -20.17
N HIS A 426 -0.72 7.21 -20.53
CA HIS A 426 -0.71 8.67 -20.62
C HIS A 426 -1.36 9.27 -19.38
N ASN A 427 -0.87 10.44 -18.96
CA ASN A 427 -1.34 11.15 -17.76
C ASN A 427 -1.15 10.33 -16.47
N MET A 428 -0.09 9.52 -16.39
CA MET A 428 0.21 8.70 -15.22
C MET A 428 0.81 9.56 -14.10
N PRO A 429 0.29 9.51 -12.86
CA PRO A 429 0.94 10.12 -11.71
C PRO A 429 2.32 9.52 -11.46
N LEU A 430 3.30 10.39 -11.29
CA LEU A 430 4.70 10.01 -11.08
C LEU A 430 5.05 10.08 -9.59
N ALA A 431 6.11 9.38 -9.20
CA ALA A 431 6.67 9.45 -7.86
C ALA A 431 7.09 10.90 -7.55
N SER A 432 6.32 11.55 -6.68
CA SER A 432 6.40 12.98 -6.42
C SER A 432 6.67 13.25 -4.93
N ILE A 433 7.30 14.39 -4.63
CA ILE A 433 7.25 14.95 -3.28
C ILE A 433 5.82 15.48 -3.01
N PRO A 434 5.38 15.56 -1.74
CA PRO A 434 4.05 16.08 -1.45
C PRO A 434 3.84 17.50 -1.98
N ALA A 435 2.71 17.74 -2.64
CA ALA A 435 2.34 19.10 -3.04
C ALA A 435 1.93 19.94 -1.82
N ILE A 436 2.29 21.22 -1.84
CA ILE A 436 1.95 22.19 -0.80
C ILE A 436 1.17 23.32 -1.48
N LEU A 437 -0.15 23.30 -1.32
CA LEU A 437 -1.03 24.33 -1.86
C LEU A 437 -0.85 25.63 -1.08
N SER A 438 -0.36 26.66 -1.74
CA SER A 438 -0.13 28.00 -1.18
C SER A 438 -1.15 29.00 -1.72
N SER A 439 -1.50 29.99 -0.89
CA SER A 439 -2.16 31.20 -1.38
C SER A 439 -1.24 31.99 -2.31
N THR A 440 -1.80 32.66 -3.32
CA THR A 440 -1.11 33.61 -4.20
C THR A 440 -1.03 35.02 -3.59
N GLY A 441 -1.73 35.25 -2.48
CA GLY A 441 -1.71 36.53 -1.77
C GLY A 441 -0.45 36.75 -0.92
N PRO A 442 -0.31 37.91 -0.28
CA PRO A 442 0.88 38.28 0.48
C PRO A 442 1.09 37.43 1.76
N LEU A 443 0.10 36.63 2.15
CA LEU A 443 0.18 35.68 3.25
C LEU A 443 0.74 34.31 2.84
N GLY A 444 0.91 34.03 1.54
CA GLY A 444 1.31 32.72 1.01
C GLY A 444 2.80 32.43 1.07
N LEU A 445 3.16 31.15 0.88
CA LEU A 445 4.54 30.66 0.84
C LEU A 445 5.34 31.29 -0.30
N GLY A 446 4.70 31.57 -1.43
CA GLY A 446 5.30 32.34 -2.53
C GLY A 446 5.74 33.75 -2.15
N ALA A 447 5.11 34.37 -1.15
CA ALA A 447 5.47 35.68 -0.61
C ALA A 447 6.34 35.58 0.66
N GLY A 448 6.67 34.37 1.11
CA GLY A 448 7.56 34.15 2.26
C GLY A 448 6.87 34.13 3.62
N LEU A 449 5.53 34.06 3.69
CA LEU A 449 4.78 33.95 4.96
C LEU A 449 5.08 35.05 6.00
N GLY A 450 5.65 36.19 5.59
CA GLY A 450 6.03 37.31 6.45
C GLY A 450 7.37 37.18 7.19
N LEU A 451 7.97 35.99 7.29
CA LEU A 451 9.24 35.76 8.03
C LEU A 451 10.28 34.94 7.27
N LEU A 452 9.89 34.34 6.16
CA LEU A 452 10.73 33.50 5.33
C LEU A 452 10.97 34.18 3.97
N PRO A 453 12.05 33.84 3.27
CA PRO A 453 12.15 34.10 1.84
C PRO A 453 11.01 33.45 1.05
N ALA A 454 10.69 34.01 -0.12
CA ALA A 454 9.76 33.43 -1.08
C ALA A 454 10.12 31.96 -1.40
N ARG A 455 9.11 31.10 -1.49
CA ARG A 455 9.30 29.67 -1.79
C ARG A 455 9.21 29.35 -3.25
N THR A 456 10.00 28.35 -3.63
CA THR A 456 10.11 27.85 -4.99
C THR A 456 9.25 26.60 -5.20
N ALA A 457 8.89 26.31 -6.45
CA ALA A 457 8.13 25.10 -6.79
C ALA A 457 8.88 23.81 -6.41
N GLN A 458 10.21 23.85 -6.35
CA GLN A 458 11.09 22.74 -5.96
C GLN A 458 10.91 22.32 -4.50
N THR A 459 10.33 23.18 -3.65
CA THR A 459 9.96 22.81 -2.27
C THR A 459 8.58 22.19 -2.15
N GLY A 460 7.87 21.99 -3.26
CA GLY A 460 6.52 21.43 -3.28
C GLY A 460 5.41 22.47 -3.53
N ILE A 461 5.72 23.76 -3.66
CA ILE A 461 4.69 24.80 -3.78
C ILE A 461 3.91 24.68 -5.09
N VAL A 462 2.59 24.63 -4.94
CA VAL A 462 1.61 24.75 -6.03
C VAL A 462 0.57 25.83 -5.69
N TYR A 463 -0.04 26.42 -6.71
CA TYR A 463 -1.05 27.48 -6.53
C TYR A 463 -2.41 27.09 -7.10
N ASP A 464 -2.45 26.14 -8.03
CA ASP A 464 -3.69 25.67 -8.62
C ASP A 464 -4.47 24.92 -7.56
N ALA A 465 -5.64 25.45 -7.21
CA ALA A 465 -6.55 24.75 -6.32
C ALA A 465 -6.96 23.42 -6.99
N PRO A 466 -6.93 22.29 -6.26
CA PRO A 466 -7.27 21.02 -6.84
C PRO A 466 -8.73 20.98 -7.26
N ASP A 467 -8.95 20.45 -8.47
CA ASP A 467 -10.25 19.96 -8.90
C ASP A 467 -10.41 18.47 -8.54
N LYS A 468 -11.64 17.97 -8.62
CA LYS A 468 -11.91 16.55 -8.40
C LYS A 468 -11.18 15.71 -9.45
N GLY A 469 -10.48 14.66 -9.02
CA GLY A 469 -9.65 13.82 -9.90
C GLY A 469 -8.26 14.36 -10.21
N ASP A 470 -7.87 15.54 -9.71
CA ASP A 470 -6.49 16.01 -9.83
C ASP A 470 -5.55 15.13 -8.97
N SER A 471 -4.38 14.82 -9.53
CA SER A 471 -3.36 14.00 -8.88
C SER A 471 -2.59 14.76 -7.79
N MET A 472 -2.59 16.10 -7.83
CA MET A 472 -1.72 16.95 -7.00
C MET A 472 -0.25 16.48 -7.02
N SER A 473 0.19 15.97 -8.17
CA SER A 473 1.52 15.40 -8.38
C SER A 473 2.05 15.79 -9.77
N ALA A 474 3.30 15.44 -10.07
CA ALA A 474 3.79 15.47 -11.44
C ALA A 474 3.18 14.30 -12.23
N THR A 475 2.79 14.54 -13.48
CA THR A 475 2.24 13.52 -14.38
C THR A 475 3.12 13.33 -15.61
N GLY A 476 2.93 12.22 -16.31
CA GLY A 476 3.63 11.98 -17.57
C GLY A 476 3.18 10.76 -18.34
N ASP A 477 3.87 10.50 -19.45
CA ASP A 477 3.71 9.29 -20.23
C ASP A 477 4.73 8.25 -19.77
N THR A 478 4.28 7.02 -19.53
CA THR A 478 5.10 5.92 -19.04
C THR A 478 4.92 4.69 -19.89
N LEU A 479 5.98 3.89 -20.01
CA LEU A 479 5.94 2.57 -20.62
C LEU A 479 6.20 1.52 -19.54
N HIS A 480 5.46 0.43 -19.60
CA HIS A 480 5.59 -0.71 -18.70
C HIS A 480 5.66 -2.00 -19.52
N TRP A 481 6.52 -2.91 -19.09
CA TRP A 481 6.66 -4.23 -19.71
C TRP A 481 6.84 -5.31 -18.64
N THR A 482 6.17 -6.43 -18.82
CA THR A 482 6.37 -7.64 -18.01
C THR A 482 6.58 -8.85 -18.91
N LEU A 483 7.38 -9.79 -18.41
CA LEU A 483 7.61 -11.09 -19.02
C LEU A 483 7.65 -12.13 -17.92
N ASN A 484 6.69 -13.04 -17.91
CA ASN A 484 6.63 -14.15 -16.98
C ASN A 484 6.73 -15.51 -17.67
N GLY A 485 7.21 -16.48 -16.89
CA GLY A 485 7.32 -17.88 -17.26
C GLY A 485 6.90 -18.75 -16.10
N LEU A 486 5.97 -19.67 -16.35
CA LEU A 486 5.54 -20.71 -15.42
C LEU A 486 5.91 -22.07 -15.99
N MET A 487 6.61 -22.87 -15.19
CA MET A 487 6.94 -24.25 -15.55
C MET A 487 6.83 -25.18 -14.35
N THR A 488 6.58 -26.45 -14.63
CA THR A 488 6.65 -27.55 -13.66
C THR A 488 7.91 -28.36 -13.94
N LEU A 489 8.79 -28.45 -12.95
CA LEU A 489 9.99 -29.25 -13.00
C LEU A 489 9.65 -30.70 -12.60
N PRO A 490 10.13 -31.69 -13.37
CA PRO A 490 9.91 -33.09 -13.05
C PRO A 490 10.74 -33.52 -11.82
N LYS A 491 10.53 -34.78 -11.40
CA LYS A 491 11.26 -35.40 -10.29
C LYS A 491 12.77 -35.28 -10.43
N THR A 492 13.43 -34.91 -9.34
CA THR A 492 14.89 -34.89 -9.17
C THR A 492 15.29 -35.71 -7.95
N PRO A 493 16.59 -35.91 -7.68
CA PRO A 493 17.03 -36.52 -6.41
C PRO A 493 16.65 -35.72 -5.15
N VAL A 494 16.24 -34.45 -5.30
CA VAL A 494 15.98 -33.54 -4.17
C VAL A 494 14.48 -33.35 -3.91
N PHE A 495 13.61 -33.48 -4.93
CA PHE A 495 12.16 -33.29 -4.82
C PHE A 495 11.41 -34.14 -5.86
N ASP A 496 10.13 -34.44 -5.62
CA ASP A 496 9.30 -35.24 -6.53
C ASP A 496 8.69 -34.40 -7.67
N SER A 497 8.43 -33.12 -7.42
CA SER A 497 8.02 -32.12 -8.40
C SER A 497 8.37 -30.73 -7.87
N ALA A 498 8.49 -29.73 -8.74
CA ALA A 498 8.54 -28.34 -8.29
C ALA A 498 7.85 -27.41 -9.28
N THR A 499 7.23 -26.34 -8.80
CA THR A 499 6.76 -25.25 -9.66
C THR A 499 7.73 -24.09 -9.61
N LEU A 500 8.02 -23.50 -10.77
CA LEU A 500 8.80 -22.27 -10.90
C LEU A 500 7.99 -21.26 -11.69
N LEU A 501 7.68 -20.13 -11.05
CA LEU A 501 7.11 -18.95 -11.67
C LEU A 501 8.11 -17.81 -11.53
N THR A 502 8.48 -17.19 -12.65
CA THR A 502 9.36 -16.02 -12.66
C THR A 502 8.72 -14.91 -13.46
N GLU A 503 8.88 -13.65 -13.05
CA GLU A 503 8.43 -12.48 -13.77
C GLU A 503 9.49 -11.37 -13.74
N LEU A 504 9.95 -10.96 -14.91
CA LEU A 504 10.72 -9.73 -15.11
C LEU A 504 9.75 -8.57 -15.33
N TYR A 505 10.02 -7.43 -14.72
CA TYR A 505 9.28 -6.20 -14.95
C TYR A 505 10.21 -5.03 -15.29
N TYR A 506 9.68 -4.12 -16.10
CA TYR A 506 10.35 -2.92 -16.56
C TYR A 506 9.39 -1.73 -16.58
N SER A 507 9.91 -0.56 -16.25
CA SER A 507 9.21 0.71 -16.43
C SER A 507 10.12 1.81 -16.96
N ASN A 508 9.55 2.72 -17.77
CA ASN A 508 10.26 3.83 -18.38
C ASN A 508 9.42 5.12 -18.35
N LEU A 509 10.06 6.25 -18.03
CA LEU A 509 9.47 7.58 -18.23
C LEU A 509 9.69 8.03 -19.68
N LEU A 510 8.61 8.08 -20.47
CA LEU A 510 8.65 8.54 -21.85
C LEU A 510 8.66 10.07 -21.91
N LYS A 511 7.78 10.71 -21.14
CA LYS A 511 7.55 12.16 -21.13
C LYS A 511 7.13 12.64 -19.74
N LEU A 512 7.65 13.78 -19.31
CA LEU A 512 7.20 14.51 -18.12
C LEU A 512 6.33 15.69 -18.58
N ASP A 513 5.13 15.82 -18.01
CA ASP A 513 4.25 16.95 -18.31
C ASP A 513 4.69 18.22 -17.56
N SER A 514 4.32 19.39 -18.07
CA SER A 514 4.78 20.68 -17.52
C SER A 514 4.09 21.08 -16.22
N LYS A 515 2.82 20.69 -16.04
CA LYS A 515 2.04 20.98 -14.83
C LYS A 515 2.69 20.24 -13.67
N ASN A 516 2.95 20.95 -12.56
CA ASN A 516 3.54 20.38 -11.34
C ASN A 516 4.87 19.62 -11.52
N GLN A 517 5.58 19.82 -12.65
CA GLN A 517 6.78 19.04 -12.97
C GLN A 517 7.88 19.14 -11.89
N ALA A 518 7.91 20.25 -11.13
CA ALA A 518 8.86 20.47 -10.04
C ALA A 518 8.67 19.49 -8.86
N LEU A 519 7.49 18.87 -8.74
CA LEU A 519 7.20 17.87 -7.71
C LEU A 519 7.84 16.51 -8.02
N TYR A 520 8.22 16.24 -9.27
CA TYR A 520 8.78 14.95 -9.65
C TYR A 520 10.11 14.69 -8.93
N LYS A 521 10.19 13.58 -8.21
CA LYS A 521 11.40 13.19 -7.44
C LYS A 521 12.61 12.91 -8.32
N GLY A 522 12.46 12.76 -9.64
CA GLY A 522 13.58 12.57 -10.56
C GLY A 522 14.32 13.88 -10.90
N ASN A 523 13.82 15.03 -10.43
CA ASN A 523 14.52 16.31 -10.59
C ASN A 523 15.70 16.46 -9.63
N SER A 524 16.64 17.33 -10.00
CA SER A 524 17.86 17.60 -9.22
C SER A 524 17.62 18.22 -7.84
N SER A 525 16.41 18.71 -7.56
CA SER A 525 16.03 19.20 -6.23
C SER A 525 15.75 18.08 -5.25
N TYR A 526 15.56 16.83 -5.68
CA TYR A 526 15.38 15.70 -4.78
C TYR A 526 16.68 14.90 -4.67
N ARG A 527 17.02 14.43 -3.47
CA ARG A 527 18.30 13.78 -3.16
C ARG A 527 18.19 12.45 -2.43
N GLY A 528 16.98 11.94 -2.21
CA GLY A 528 16.79 10.65 -1.54
C GLY A 528 17.24 9.47 -2.39
N VAL A 529 17.61 8.36 -1.75
CA VAL A 529 17.90 7.06 -2.41
C VAL A 529 16.78 6.54 -3.32
N ASP A 530 15.54 6.99 -3.15
CA ASP A 530 14.37 6.69 -3.98
C ASP A 530 14.13 7.70 -5.11
N ALA A 531 15.13 8.53 -5.46
CA ALA A 531 15.06 9.37 -6.65
C ALA A 531 14.83 8.49 -7.90
N PRO A 532 13.68 8.64 -8.60
CA PRO A 532 13.38 7.88 -9.80
C PRO A 532 14.43 8.08 -10.89
N THR A 533 14.77 6.99 -11.56
CA THR A 533 15.53 7.02 -12.81
C THR A 533 14.57 6.94 -13.98
N ARG A 534 15.07 7.25 -15.19
CA ARG A 534 14.25 7.12 -16.41
C ARG A 534 13.80 5.68 -16.62
N ASP A 535 14.66 4.71 -16.34
CA ASP A 535 14.45 3.28 -16.52
C ASP A 535 14.49 2.55 -15.18
N ASN A 536 13.65 1.54 -15.01
CA ASN A 536 13.70 0.65 -13.85
C ASN A 536 13.42 -0.80 -14.25
N TRP A 537 14.15 -1.72 -13.61
CA TRP A 537 14.07 -3.16 -13.83
C TRP A 537 13.95 -3.88 -12.49
N GLY A 538 13.16 -4.94 -12.45
CA GLY A 538 13.17 -5.87 -11.34
C GLY A 538 12.65 -7.25 -11.72
N ILE A 539 12.76 -8.19 -10.79
CA ILE A 539 12.37 -9.57 -10.99
C ILE A 539 11.68 -10.11 -9.74
N ALA A 540 10.64 -10.90 -9.95
CA ALA A 540 10.00 -11.71 -8.92
C ALA A 540 10.06 -13.19 -9.30
N ALA A 541 10.28 -14.07 -8.34
CA ALA A 541 10.32 -15.50 -8.54
C ALA A 541 9.68 -16.24 -7.37
N ASN A 542 8.87 -17.25 -7.69
CA ASN A 542 8.30 -18.22 -6.75
C ASN A 542 8.77 -19.61 -7.15
N PHE A 543 9.36 -20.33 -6.20
CA PHE A 543 9.81 -21.71 -6.39
C PHE A 543 9.27 -22.58 -5.26
N THR A 544 8.54 -23.64 -5.61
CA THR A 544 7.88 -24.53 -4.63
C THR A 544 8.18 -25.99 -4.97
N PRO A 545 9.26 -26.58 -4.44
CA PRO A 545 9.46 -28.01 -4.46
C PRO A 545 8.42 -28.72 -3.58
N THR A 546 8.05 -29.93 -4.00
CA THR A 546 7.03 -30.78 -3.39
C THR A 546 7.55 -32.22 -3.27
N TRP A 547 7.25 -32.86 -2.15
CA TRP A 547 7.51 -34.26 -1.85
C TRP A 547 6.17 -34.94 -1.61
N TYR A 548 5.84 -35.93 -2.43
CA TYR A 548 4.53 -36.58 -2.38
C TYR A 548 4.55 -37.75 -1.40
N GLN A 549 3.46 -37.92 -0.67
CA GLN A 549 3.22 -39.07 0.22
C GLN A 549 4.39 -39.35 1.18
N VAL A 550 4.99 -38.29 1.73
CA VAL A 550 6.04 -38.41 2.77
C VAL A 550 5.49 -39.20 3.97
N PHE A 551 4.21 -38.99 4.27
CA PHE A 551 3.37 -39.91 5.03
C PHE A 551 2.12 -40.26 4.21
N PRO A 552 1.42 -41.37 4.53
CA PRO A 552 0.15 -41.68 3.87
C PRO A 552 -0.84 -40.51 3.94
N GLY A 553 -1.22 -39.98 2.78
CA GLY A 553 -2.11 -38.82 2.68
C GLY A 553 -1.49 -37.48 3.05
N VAL A 554 -0.16 -37.37 3.18
CA VAL A 554 0.53 -36.10 3.48
C VAL A 554 1.60 -35.81 2.45
N ASP A 555 1.43 -34.70 1.74
CA ASP A 555 2.42 -34.14 0.84
C ASP A 555 3.11 -32.96 1.54
N LEU A 556 4.44 -32.87 1.43
CA LEU A 556 5.22 -31.74 1.96
C LEU A 556 5.64 -30.81 0.83
N ASN A 557 5.77 -29.52 1.11
CA ASN A 557 6.30 -28.54 0.17
C ASN A 557 7.18 -27.51 0.88
N MET A 558 8.01 -26.79 0.12
CA MET A 558 8.88 -25.73 0.66
C MET A 558 8.74 -24.46 -0.18
N PRO A 559 7.66 -23.68 -0.02
CA PRO A 559 7.43 -22.49 -0.82
C PRO A 559 8.50 -21.42 -0.55
N MET A 560 9.13 -20.93 -1.61
CA MET A 560 10.10 -19.85 -1.56
C MET A 560 9.73 -18.75 -2.55
N SER A 561 9.89 -17.50 -2.15
CA SER A 561 9.61 -16.34 -2.99
C SER A 561 10.65 -15.25 -2.81
N ILE A 562 10.94 -14.52 -3.88
CA ILE A 562 11.76 -13.31 -3.86
C ILE A 562 11.18 -12.28 -4.83
N ASN A 563 11.15 -11.02 -4.44
CA ASN A 563 10.95 -9.88 -5.35
C ASN A 563 12.11 -8.91 -5.09
N VAL A 564 12.80 -8.50 -6.15
CA VAL A 564 13.97 -7.61 -6.06
C VAL A 564 14.03 -6.66 -7.24
N GLY A 565 14.26 -5.38 -6.96
CA GLY A 565 14.65 -4.41 -8.00
C GLY A 565 16.11 -4.57 -8.39
N LEU A 566 16.36 -4.74 -9.68
CA LEU A 566 17.68 -5.02 -10.26
C LEU A 566 18.43 -3.74 -10.63
N ALA A 567 17.74 -2.78 -11.21
CA ALA A 567 18.35 -1.54 -11.69
C ALA A 567 17.35 -0.39 -11.70
N GLY A 568 17.84 0.82 -11.39
CA GLY A 568 17.02 2.04 -11.39
C GLY A 568 15.92 2.06 -10.32
N VAL A 569 15.17 3.16 -10.29
CA VAL A 569 14.01 3.37 -9.42
C VAL A 569 12.84 3.80 -10.30
N SER A 570 11.70 3.15 -10.15
CA SER A 570 10.54 3.36 -11.02
C SER A 570 10.07 4.82 -11.02
N PRO A 571 9.65 5.37 -12.18
CA PRO A 571 9.06 6.70 -12.26
C PRO A 571 7.68 6.80 -11.62
N VAL A 572 7.01 5.67 -11.36
CA VAL A 572 5.69 5.61 -10.71
C VAL A 572 5.79 5.00 -9.31
N SER A 573 4.92 5.46 -8.41
CA SER A 573 4.81 4.94 -7.04
C SER A 573 4.53 3.43 -7.03
N GLY A 574 5.22 2.69 -6.15
CA GLY A 574 5.06 1.24 -6.01
C GLY A 574 5.70 0.39 -7.11
N GLY A 575 6.35 0.98 -8.12
CA GLY A 575 6.97 0.23 -9.23
C GLY A 575 8.35 -0.38 -8.95
N GLY A 576 8.81 -0.36 -7.70
CA GLY A 576 10.08 -0.98 -7.31
C GLY A 576 11.31 -0.08 -7.46
N ALA A 577 12.38 -0.50 -6.79
CA ALA A 577 13.65 0.22 -6.71
C ALA A 577 14.82 -0.75 -6.57
N LYS A 578 15.97 -0.37 -7.14
CA LYS A 578 17.20 -1.15 -7.08
C LYS A 578 17.55 -1.55 -5.64
N ASP A 579 18.04 -2.78 -5.47
CA ASP A 579 18.51 -3.36 -4.21
C ASP A 579 17.44 -3.33 -3.10
N THR A 580 16.15 -3.34 -3.48
CA THR A 580 14.99 -3.28 -2.58
C THR A 580 14.02 -4.39 -2.94
N GLY A 581 13.42 -4.99 -1.93
CA GLY A 581 12.60 -6.16 -2.16
C GLY A 581 12.08 -6.83 -0.90
N ASN A 582 11.54 -8.02 -1.10
CA ASN A 582 11.14 -8.94 -0.04
C ASN A 582 11.43 -10.37 -0.43
N TYR A 583 11.50 -11.24 0.57
CA TYR A 583 11.68 -12.67 0.36
C TYR A 583 10.91 -13.45 1.42
N ALA A 584 10.63 -14.71 1.09
CA ALA A 584 10.07 -15.62 2.04
C ALA A 584 10.53 -17.05 1.78
N VAL A 585 10.61 -17.81 2.87
CA VAL A 585 10.94 -19.24 2.85
C VAL A 585 10.02 -19.94 3.83
N GLY A 586 9.32 -20.97 3.38
CA GLY A 586 8.42 -21.74 4.22
C GLY A 586 8.57 -23.24 4.05
N VAL A 587 7.92 -23.97 4.95
CA VAL A 587 7.70 -25.41 4.88
C VAL A 587 6.23 -25.65 5.14
N GLY A 588 5.57 -26.34 4.21
CA GLY A 588 4.16 -26.65 4.27
C GLY A 588 3.87 -28.13 4.18
N ALA A 589 2.68 -28.50 4.65
CA ALA A 589 2.09 -29.82 4.57
C ALA A 589 0.66 -29.72 4.06
N VAL A 590 0.33 -30.56 3.08
CA VAL A 590 -1.02 -30.75 2.56
C VAL A 590 -1.49 -32.13 3.00
N VAL A 591 -2.48 -32.16 3.89
CA VAL A 591 -3.02 -33.38 4.49
C VAL A 591 -4.36 -33.71 3.84
N TYR A 592 -4.44 -34.89 3.24
CA TYR A 592 -5.57 -35.43 2.47
C TYR A 592 -6.08 -34.50 1.36
N ASN A 593 -5.20 -33.67 0.78
CA ASN A 593 -5.57 -32.64 -0.20
C ASN A 593 -6.65 -31.67 0.29
N LYS A 594 -6.73 -31.47 1.61
CA LYS A 594 -7.83 -30.71 2.24
C LYS A 594 -7.34 -29.73 3.30
N TYR A 595 -6.46 -30.19 4.19
CA TYR A 595 -5.93 -29.35 5.26
C TYR A 595 -4.54 -28.88 4.88
N PHE A 596 -4.37 -27.57 4.81
CA PHE A 596 -3.13 -26.91 4.48
C PHE A 596 -2.53 -26.35 5.76
N VAL A 597 -1.28 -26.70 6.05
CA VAL A 597 -0.50 -26.15 7.17
C VAL A 597 0.81 -25.60 6.61
N ASP A 598 1.16 -24.37 6.94
CA ASP A 598 2.37 -23.71 6.45
C ASP A 598 3.09 -22.99 7.59
N LEU A 599 4.41 -23.16 7.66
CA LEU A 599 5.30 -22.37 8.53
C LEU A 599 6.22 -21.55 7.64
N LYS A 600 6.10 -20.23 7.66
CA LYS A 600 6.78 -19.33 6.73
C LYS A 600 7.50 -18.20 7.43
N TYR A 601 8.76 -17.99 7.09
CA TYR A 601 9.51 -16.78 7.40
C TYR A 601 9.38 -15.79 6.25
N VAL A 602 9.06 -14.54 6.57
CA VAL A 602 8.92 -13.43 5.62
C VAL A 602 9.73 -12.26 6.12
N ASP A 603 10.47 -11.62 5.22
CA ASP A 603 11.28 -10.46 5.54
C ASP A 603 11.48 -9.56 4.31
N SER A 604 11.88 -8.32 4.55
CA SER A 604 12.09 -7.30 3.53
C SER A 604 13.50 -6.74 3.59
N PHE A 605 13.94 -6.13 2.50
CA PHE A 605 15.24 -5.48 2.45
C PHE A 605 15.20 -4.25 1.56
N GLY A 606 16.14 -3.35 1.78
CA GLY A 606 16.29 -2.14 1.00
C GLY A 606 17.37 -1.22 1.55
N LYS A 607 17.58 -0.10 0.86
CA LYS A 607 18.55 0.93 1.23
C LYS A 607 17.86 2.08 1.93
N THR A 608 18.56 2.68 2.87
CA THR A 608 18.08 3.85 3.62
C THR A 608 19.18 4.88 3.74
N ASP A 609 18.78 6.15 3.67
CA ASP A 609 19.64 7.27 4.02
C ASP A 609 19.41 7.65 5.48
N LYS A 610 20.51 7.88 6.19
CA LYS A 610 20.48 8.32 7.58
C LYS A 610 20.35 9.84 7.64
N CYS A 611 19.67 10.32 8.68
CA CYS A 611 19.72 11.72 9.05
C CYS A 611 20.73 11.93 10.18
N ASP A 612 21.99 12.22 9.85
CA ASP A 612 23.02 12.56 10.83
C ASP A 612 23.04 14.07 11.10
N VAL A 613 22.85 14.87 10.04
CA VAL A 613 22.83 16.34 10.08
C VAL A 613 21.53 16.86 9.47
N SER A 614 20.66 17.41 10.31
CA SER A 614 19.51 18.18 9.83
C SER A 614 20.00 19.50 9.21
N GLY A 615 19.42 19.93 8.09
CA GLY A 615 19.73 21.21 7.46
C GLY A 615 19.31 22.41 8.32
N VAL A 616 20.23 22.92 9.15
CA VAL A 616 19.95 23.95 10.18
C VAL A 616 20.61 25.32 9.95
N SER A 617 21.40 25.47 8.89
CA SER A 617 22.20 26.68 8.67
C SER A 617 21.43 27.80 7.97
N THR A 618 21.84 29.05 8.21
CA THR A 618 21.19 30.22 7.59
C THR A 618 22.07 31.05 6.68
N GLY A 619 21.44 31.74 5.73
CA GLY A 619 22.07 32.47 4.64
C GLY A 619 22.07 31.67 3.33
N ALA A 620 22.04 32.38 2.19
CA ALA A 620 22.00 31.77 0.85
C ALA A 620 23.21 30.87 0.57
N ALA A 621 24.36 31.13 1.19
CA ALA A 621 25.56 30.30 1.08
C ALA A 621 25.39 28.88 1.63
N ASN A 622 24.38 28.65 2.46
CA ASN A 622 24.09 27.36 3.09
C ASN A 622 22.81 26.70 2.54
N ALA A 623 22.21 27.29 1.51
CA ALA A 623 21.07 26.69 0.80
C ALA A 623 21.50 25.33 0.25
N GLY A 624 20.74 24.29 0.57
CA GLY A 624 21.07 22.92 0.17
C GLY A 624 21.90 22.11 1.18
N SER A 625 22.11 22.63 2.40
CA SER A 625 22.72 21.89 3.52
C SER A 625 21.77 20.87 4.16
N GLY A 626 22.34 19.84 4.79
CA GLY A 626 21.63 18.78 5.52
C GLY A 626 21.39 17.50 4.72
N ASP A 627 21.03 16.44 5.45
CA ASP A 627 20.85 15.08 4.92
C ASP A 627 19.41 14.76 4.51
N GLY A 628 18.49 15.74 4.57
CA GLY A 628 17.12 15.57 4.10
C GLY A 628 17.05 15.23 2.61
N SER A 629 15.93 14.66 2.18
CA SER A 629 15.75 14.24 0.78
C SER A 629 15.11 15.31 -0.11
N THR A 630 14.40 16.27 0.47
CA THR A 630 13.73 17.37 -0.25
C THR A 630 13.99 18.73 0.41
N PRO A 631 14.09 19.82 -0.36
CA PRO A 631 14.06 21.18 0.14
C PRO A 631 12.78 21.41 0.93
N ASN A 632 12.89 21.83 2.19
CA ASN A 632 11.73 22.01 3.06
C ASN A 632 11.15 23.43 2.89
N ALA A 633 9.92 23.53 2.38
CA ALA A 633 9.18 24.79 2.21
C ALA A 633 8.98 25.59 3.50
N PHE A 634 9.00 24.93 4.65
CA PHE A 634 8.87 25.55 5.96
C PHE A 634 10.23 25.93 6.57
N SER A 635 11.36 25.55 5.94
CA SER A 635 12.73 25.86 6.36
C SER A 635 13.21 27.24 5.93
N GLY A 636 13.85 27.98 6.85
CA GLY A 636 14.40 29.33 6.65
C GLY A 636 14.97 29.62 5.26
N ASN A 637 15.85 28.76 4.75
CA ASN A 637 16.47 28.89 3.42
C ASN A 637 16.27 27.63 2.56
N GLU A 638 15.11 26.96 2.67
CA GLU A 638 14.78 25.75 1.88
C GLU A 638 15.82 24.62 2.05
N ASN A 639 16.47 24.52 3.22
CA ASN A 639 17.45 23.46 3.48
C ASN A 639 16.81 22.06 3.45
N TYR A 640 17.66 21.06 3.24
CA TYR A 640 17.29 19.65 3.26
C TYR A 640 17.23 19.18 4.72
N ALA A 641 16.10 19.45 5.37
CA ALA A 641 15.87 19.13 6.77
C ALA A 641 15.34 17.69 6.95
N CYS A 642 15.76 17.05 8.04
CA CYS A 642 15.30 15.74 8.48
C CYS A 642 15.35 15.64 10.01
N PHE A 643 14.80 14.58 10.59
CA PHE A 643 14.82 14.35 12.04
C PHE A 643 16.05 13.55 12.45
N GLY A 644 16.96 14.17 13.22
CA GLY A 644 18.26 13.60 13.56
C GLY A 644 18.17 12.29 14.32
N GLY A 645 19.00 11.31 13.95
CA GLY A 645 18.98 9.96 14.52
C GLY A 645 17.96 9.00 13.89
N GLY A 646 17.13 9.50 12.98
CA GLY A 646 16.23 8.71 12.13
C GLY A 646 16.75 8.52 10.70
N TYR A 647 15.82 8.22 9.79
CA TYR A 647 16.04 8.11 8.35
C TYR A 647 15.59 9.38 7.61
N SER A 648 16.23 9.69 6.50
CA SER A 648 15.87 10.82 5.62
C SER A 648 15.22 10.40 4.29
N ALA A 649 15.49 9.17 3.85
CA ALA A 649 14.87 8.53 2.69
C ALA A 649 14.94 7.01 2.78
N PHE A 650 14.05 6.35 2.05
CA PHE A 650 13.93 4.90 1.94
C PHE A 650 13.83 4.55 0.48
N SER A 651 14.59 3.56 -0.01
CA SER A 651 14.55 3.15 -1.41
C SER A 651 13.19 2.61 -1.87
N GLY A 652 12.30 2.24 -0.94
CA GLY A 652 10.93 1.82 -1.22
C GLY A 652 10.29 1.13 -0.01
N GLY A 653 9.11 0.51 -0.21
CA GLY A 653 8.38 -0.18 0.86
C GLY A 653 9.16 -1.31 1.54
N GLY A 654 10.01 -2.03 0.79
CA GLY A 654 10.86 -3.08 1.39
C GLY A 654 11.89 -2.52 2.38
N ALA A 655 12.37 -1.28 2.17
CA ALA A 655 13.30 -0.62 3.10
C ALA A 655 12.60 -0.13 4.37
N THR A 656 11.33 0.27 4.30
CA THR A 656 10.57 0.74 5.47
C THR A 656 10.13 -0.39 6.39
N THR A 657 10.15 -1.64 5.92
CA THR A 657 9.79 -2.83 6.70
C THR A 657 10.96 -3.81 6.87
N ALA A 658 12.20 -3.38 6.62
CA ALA A 658 13.39 -4.23 6.65
C ALA A 658 13.80 -4.72 8.05
N ASP A 659 13.21 -4.17 9.12
CA ASP A 659 13.41 -4.62 10.50
C ASP A 659 12.20 -5.43 11.01
N ARG A 660 11.30 -5.84 10.11
CA ARG A 660 10.01 -6.47 10.44
C ARG A 660 9.94 -7.94 10.05
N GLY A 661 11.08 -8.64 10.04
CA GLY A 661 11.11 -10.08 9.79
C GLY A 661 10.16 -10.84 10.72
N ALA A 662 9.37 -11.77 10.17
CA ALA A 662 8.30 -12.45 10.88
C ALA A 662 8.19 -13.93 10.51
N VAL A 663 7.79 -14.76 11.48
CA VAL A 663 7.41 -16.16 11.26
C VAL A 663 5.91 -16.32 11.42
N TYR A 664 5.29 -17.01 10.47
CA TYR A 664 3.85 -17.30 10.41
C TYR A 664 3.60 -18.79 10.45
N LEU A 665 2.63 -19.20 11.27
CA LEU A 665 1.94 -20.47 11.16
C LEU A 665 0.55 -20.21 10.57
N THR A 666 0.29 -20.78 9.40
CA THR A 666 -0.99 -20.71 8.70
C THR A 666 -1.63 -22.08 8.66
N MET A 667 -2.92 -22.15 8.98
CA MET A 667 -3.75 -23.34 8.79
C MET A 667 -4.96 -22.96 7.94
N LYS A 668 -5.29 -23.72 6.91
CA LYS A 668 -6.42 -23.45 6.02
C LYS A 668 -7.13 -24.74 5.64
N THR A 669 -8.45 -24.68 5.54
CA THR A 669 -9.28 -25.75 4.96
C THR A 669 -10.49 -25.13 4.27
N THR A 670 -10.95 -25.78 3.21
CA THR A 670 -12.20 -25.45 2.52
C THR A 670 -13.18 -26.61 2.63
N PHE A 671 -14.45 -26.30 2.75
CA PHE A 671 -15.53 -27.25 2.92
C PHE A 671 -16.89 -26.70 2.52
#